data_AF-A0A5C6XQV0-F1
#
_entry.id   AF-A0A5C6XQV0-F1
#
_cell.length_a   1.000
_cell.length_b   1.000
_cell.length_c   1.000
_cell.angle_alpha   90.00
_cell.angle_beta   90.00
_cell.angle_gamma   90.00
#
_symmetry.space_group_name_H-M   'P 1'
#
loop_
_entity.id
_entity.type
_entity.pdbx_description
1 polymer ?
#
loop_
_entity_poly.entity_id
_entity_poly.type
_entity_poly.pdbx_seq_one_letter_code
_entity_poly.pdbx_strand_id
1 'polypeptide(L)'
;MKKTFYTFIITLISYNIYAQNKIVNESDIPKLNSIIKSLEKTYLENEIPSFKSLPQTTANYFKIITKKPNDFLHSLNNAEDFEQLVKENPSLQIDRELLIIKNIGVNYKKEKKIEIKSFEIGQNQSHLIKINYNDSINNSNIKFLYSIHKETWSKYKDASIIQGFYLINKFKSINIPEEYANWLYYTDIIVKPETSIFYDKNKKSNSYSPYKKTVIDSLVSYYQTKTNKPPYRKEQDYTSRRKELNDWQSKKEKFSDSLFRNDKHFKKLLLETLTYAEENKVSNGDLEDFTAQLISKKRALNLMRQNQQVGSCSFDNGPIIQQKRIASISSQTQNWGVFIKSFLNVMNDNVSRNANSNIASNARKTYINELAKLNLSLNKILLGSNLRVQNTNQKHYFSNGSKIAKAYANLESKYQKYFENIILEIISNKSMDAFNKLHFYNTYKNYQYFLKDSLKIKNVENNIIKLIPFLPTEIKSRIEYPNKQLYDLLHKEKKDLDNFEIISSYVANISSYSYSGDCWTAELVEKDSNNKIIYDLTMSNGKKTTPLKNFIYKKEKLKSRVENHPFLQEILNKNLENKLYIKFTNNKSFANHRNRITEEMPKELTSTLDFNNAISLYISFPNRKHVRFILLNSDKLLTLEIPKGFELLGYKFEELMTEEKKSFLSTSYKSYKLFDNKGKMLN
;
A
#
# COMPACT_ATOMS: atom_id res chain seq x y z
N MET A 1 22.27 -10.56 -29.28
CA MET A 1 21.86 -9.90 -28.02
C MET A 1 20.38 -10.08 -27.62
N LYS A 2 19.62 -11.05 -28.16
CA LYS A 2 18.20 -11.29 -27.76
C LYS A 2 18.00 -12.47 -26.78
N LYS A 3 19.01 -13.32 -26.56
CA LYS A 3 18.92 -14.44 -25.58
C LYS A 3 19.17 -14.01 -24.13
N THR A 4 20.02 -13.00 -23.91
CA THR A 4 20.46 -12.59 -22.55
C THR A 4 19.39 -11.84 -21.74
N PHE A 5 18.44 -11.17 -22.38
CA PHE A 5 17.37 -10.43 -21.70
C PHE A 5 16.25 -11.35 -21.18
N TYR A 6 15.93 -12.41 -21.92
CA TYR A 6 15.02 -13.46 -21.46
C TYR A 6 15.65 -14.29 -20.34
N THR A 7 16.96 -14.51 -20.34
CA THR A 7 17.64 -15.13 -19.20
C THR A 7 17.52 -14.26 -17.95
N PHE A 8 17.59 -12.93 -18.04
CA PHE A 8 17.52 -12.03 -16.89
C PHE A 8 16.13 -12.02 -16.21
N ILE A 9 15.05 -12.01 -17.01
CA ILE A 9 13.67 -12.07 -16.49
C ILE A 9 13.31 -13.49 -16.03
N ILE A 10 13.79 -14.53 -16.72
CA ILE A 10 13.61 -15.91 -16.26
C ILE A 10 14.43 -16.17 -14.99
N THR A 11 15.63 -15.60 -14.81
CA THR A 11 16.40 -15.75 -13.55
C THR A 11 15.75 -15.04 -12.36
N LEU A 12 15.04 -13.93 -12.57
CA LEU A 12 14.23 -13.31 -11.51
C LEU A 12 12.98 -14.14 -11.15
N ILE A 13 12.53 -15.01 -12.06
CA ILE A 13 11.37 -15.90 -11.87
C ILE A 13 11.81 -17.32 -11.43
N SER A 14 13.05 -17.74 -11.72
CA SER A 14 13.57 -19.10 -11.50
C SER A 14 14.55 -19.27 -10.32
N TYR A 15 14.92 -18.21 -9.59
CA TYR A 15 15.47 -18.38 -8.23
C TYR A 15 14.36 -18.56 -7.16
N ASN A 16 13.46 -19.51 -7.42
CA ASN A 16 12.63 -20.17 -6.40
C ASN A 16 13.33 -21.42 -5.81
N ILE A 17 14.59 -21.66 -6.17
CA ILE A 17 15.41 -22.77 -5.67
C ILE A 17 16.40 -22.24 -4.63
N TYR A 18 15.90 -21.63 -3.57
CA TYR A 18 16.34 -22.11 -2.26
C TYR A 18 15.28 -23.15 -1.90
N ALA A 19 15.70 -24.39 -1.71
CA ALA A 19 14.85 -25.49 -1.25
C ALA A 19 13.71 -24.93 -0.40
N GLN A 20 12.47 -25.06 -0.89
CA GLN A 20 11.29 -24.69 -0.11
C GLN A 20 11.29 -25.60 1.11
N ASN A 21 11.97 -25.21 2.19
CA ASN A 21 11.84 -25.89 3.46
C ASN A 21 10.35 -25.80 3.79
N LYS A 22 9.63 -26.94 3.73
CA LYS A 22 8.25 -27.03 4.20
C LYS A 22 8.25 -26.46 5.62
N ILE A 23 7.24 -25.66 5.96
CA ILE A 23 7.05 -25.21 7.35
C ILE A 23 6.64 -26.43 8.17
N VAL A 24 5.68 -27.21 7.67
CA VAL A 24 5.14 -28.40 8.35
C VAL A 24 5.68 -29.66 7.67
N ASN A 25 6.40 -30.50 8.41
CA ASN A 25 6.78 -31.82 7.92
C ASN A 25 5.61 -32.79 8.04
N GLU A 26 5.50 -33.74 7.11
CA GLU A 26 4.43 -34.74 7.10
C GLU A 26 4.44 -35.62 8.36
N SER A 27 5.63 -35.92 8.90
CA SER A 27 5.81 -36.67 10.14
C SER A 27 5.32 -35.94 11.39
N ASP A 28 5.18 -34.61 11.35
CA ASP A 28 4.70 -33.80 12.49
C ASP A 28 3.17 -33.69 12.52
N ILE A 29 2.49 -33.92 11.38
CA ILE A 29 1.04 -33.72 11.22
C ILE A 29 0.21 -34.49 12.26
N PRO A 30 0.43 -35.81 12.52
CA PRO A 30 -0.40 -36.55 13.48
C PRO A 30 -0.34 -35.97 14.89
N LYS A 31 0.83 -35.49 15.32
CA LYS A 31 1.04 -34.88 16.64
C LYS A 31 0.37 -33.51 16.74
N LEU A 32 0.48 -32.69 15.69
CA LEU A 32 -0.24 -31.42 15.60
C LEU A 32 -1.76 -31.64 15.62
N ASN A 33 -2.26 -32.64 14.90
CA ASN A 33 -3.69 -32.99 14.87
C ASN A 33 -4.20 -33.48 16.23
N SER A 34 -3.36 -34.16 17.02
CA SER A 34 -3.69 -34.50 18.41
C SER A 34 -3.90 -33.26 19.29
N ILE A 35 -3.03 -32.25 19.17
CA ILE A 35 -3.19 -30.96 19.88
C ILE A 35 -4.45 -30.24 19.39
N ILE A 36 -4.69 -30.20 18.08
CA ILE A 36 -5.89 -29.59 17.50
C ILE A 36 -7.15 -30.25 18.05
N LYS A 37 -7.20 -31.58 18.15
CA LYS A 37 -8.35 -32.29 18.72
C LYS A 37 -8.67 -31.85 20.15
N SER A 38 -7.64 -31.57 20.97
CA SER A 38 -7.84 -31.03 22.32
C SER A 38 -8.36 -29.59 22.30
N LEU A 39 -7.89 -28.76 21.37
CA LEU A 39 -8.38 -27.38 21.21
C LEU A 39 -9.80 -27.33 20.66
N GLU A 40 -10.14 -28.23 19.73
CA GLU A 40 -11.50 -28.42 19.20
C GLU A 40 -12.46 -28.81 20.32
N LYS A 41 -12.06 -29.74 21.19
CA LYS A 41 -12.83 -30.10 22.38
C LYS A 41 -13.06 -28.88 23.28
N THR A 42 -12.02 -28.09 23.54
CA THR A 42 -12.12 -26.85 24.31
C THR A 42 -13.08 -25.85 23.66
N TYR A 43 -13.01 -25.70 22.34
CA TYR A 43 -13.89 -24.83 21.57
C TYR A 43 -15.37 -25.26 21.67
N LEU A 44 -15.65 -26.57 21.62
CA LEU A 44 -17.02 -27.12 21.70
C LEU A 44 -17.63 -27.07 23.11
N GLU A 45 -16.80 -27.13 24.16
CA GLU A 45 -17.26 -27.16 25.56
C GLU A 45 -17.54 -25.78 26.17
N ASN A 46 -17.17 -24.70 25.47
CA ASN A 46 -17.24 -23.34 26.01
C ASN A 46 -18.23 -22.47 25.22
N GLU A 47 -18.89 -21.56 25.92
CA GLU A 47 -19.81 -20.61 25.31
C GLU A 47 -19.09 -19.60 24.42
N ILE A 48 -19.74 -19.23 23.31
CA ILE A 48 -19.21 -18.26 22.35
C ILE A 48 -19.32 -16.85 22.98
N PRO A 49 -18.20 -16.13 23.16
CA PRO A 49 -18.25 -14.76 23.69
C PRO A 49 -19.00 -13.81 22.75
N SER A 50 -19.60 -12.76 23.33
CA SER A 50 -20.18 -11.67 22.54
C SER A 50 -19.07 -10.75 22.02
N PHE A 51 -19.04 -10.55 20.70
CA PHE A 51 -18.15 -9.60 20.04
C PHE A 51 -18.93 -8.38 19.54
N LYS A 52 -18.33 -7.20 19.66
CA LYS A 52 -18.90 -5.95 19.15
C LYS A 52 -18.10 -5.41 17.97
N SER A 53 -18.77 -4.82 17.00
CA SER A 53 -18.13 -4.08 15.91
C SER A 53 -17.31 -2.91 16.44
N LEU A 54 -16.35 -2.43 15.65
CA LEU A 54 -15.73 -1.14 15.92
C LEU A 54 -16.80 -0.04 16.01
N PRO A 55 -16.64 0.97 16.90
CA PRO A 55 -17.55 2.09 16.93
C PRO A 55 -17.48 2.87 15.62
N GLN A 56 -18.61 3.02 14.96
CA GLN A 56 -18.71 3.65 13.64
C GLN A 56 -19.94 4.53 13.49
N THR A 57 -19.91 5.43 12.51
CA THR A 57 -21.02 6.32 12.15
C THR A 57 -20.79 6.95 10.78
N THR A 58 -21.76 7.74 10.33
CA THR A 58 -21.67 8.61 9.15
C THR A 58 -21.35 10.03 9.58
N ALA A 59 -20.45 10.70 8.86
CA ALA A 59 -20.05 12.07 9.12
C ALA A 59 -19.68 12.83 7.86
N ASN A 60 -19.66 14.16 7.96
CA ASN A 60 -19.09 15.04 6.94
C ASN A 60 -17.72 15.53 7.39
N TYR A 61 -16.71 15.41 6.54
CA TYR A 61 -15.39 15.96 6.80
C TYR A 61 -15.36 17.45 6.47
N PHE A 62 -14.57 18.21 7.24
CA PHE A 62 -14.26 19.59 6.95
C PHE A 62 -12.77 19.89 7.18
N LYS A 63 -12.24 20.84 6.40
CA LYS A 63 -10.90 21.42 6.58
C LYS A 63 -10.90 22.90 6.23
N ILE A 64 -10.28 23.71 7.08
CA ILE A 64 -10.06 25.13 6.84
C ILE A 64 -8.62 25.52 7.20
N ILE A 65 -8.05 26.41 6.39
CA ILE A 65 -6.76 27.06 6.65
C ILE A 65 -7.05 28.53 6.93
N THR A 66 -6.86 28.96 8.17
CA THR A 66 -7.25 30.31 8.61
C THR A 66 -6.19 30.95 9.51
N LYS A 67 -6.05 32.28 9.40
CA LYS A 67 -5.28 33.09 10.36
C LYS A 67 -6.08 33.46 11.61
N LYS A 68 -7.40 33.25 11.58
CA LYS A 68 -8.34 33.53 12.67
C LYS A 68 -9.02 32.23 13.12
N PRO A 69 -8.31 31.34 13.84
CA PRO A 69 -8.86 30.05 14.25
C PRO A 69 -10.07 30.19 15.19
N ASN A 70 -10.07 31.18 16.07
CA ASN A 70 -11.15 31.37 17.05
C ASN A 70 -12.48 31.72 16.38
N ASP A 71 -12.48 32.56 15.33
CA ASP A 71 -13.69 32.89 14.57
C ASP A 71 -14.34 31.64 13.98
N PHE A 72 -13.53 30.74 13.39
CA PHE A 72 -14.03 29.47 12.86
C PHE A 72 -14.55 28.55 13.97
N LEU A 73 -13.86 28.46 15.10
CA LEU A 73 -14.32 27.64 16.23
C LEU A 73 -15.64 28.15 16.81
N HIS A 74 -15.83 29.47 16.85
CA HIS A 74 -17.10 30.07 17.25
C HIS A 74 -18.23 29.70 16.28
N SER A 75 -18.00 29.81 14.96
CA SER A 75 -18.96 29.36 13.94
C SER A 75 -19.24 27.84 14.04
N LEU A 76 -18.21 27.01 14.24
CA LEU A 76 -18.37 25.56 14.41
C LEU A 76 -19.21 25.20 15.63
N ASN A 77 -19.01 25.88 16.76
CA ASN A 77 -19.75 25.62 18.00
C ASN A 77 -21.22 26.06 17.91
N ASN A 78 -21.50 27.13 17.17
CA ASN A 78 -22.84 27.73 17.08
C ASN A 78 -23.66 27.25 15.87
N ALA A 79 -23.05 26.53 14.93
CA ALA A 79 -23.76 25.99 13.79
C ALA A 79 -24.85 24.99 14.22
N GLU A 80 -26.08 25.22 13.76
CA GLU A 80 -27.21 24.31 13.97
C GLU A 80 -27.01 23.00 13.21
N ASP A 81 -26.56 23.13 11.95
CA ASP A 81 -26.26 22.05 11.04
C ASP A 81 -24.98 22.28 10.21
N PHE A 82 -24.60 21.28 9.41
CA PHE A 82 -23.40 21.34 8.59
C PHE A 82 -23.49 22.34 7.43
N GLU A 83 -24.68 22.59 6.87
CA GLU A 83 -24.84 23.48 5.72
C GLU A 83 -24.77 24.96 6.14
N GLN A 84 -25.24 25.30 7.35
CA GLN A 84 -24.96 26.60 7.96
C GLN A 84 -23.45 26.84 8.08
N LEU A 85 -22.69 25.86 8.59
CA LEU A 85 -21.23 25.96 8.71
C LEU A 85 -20.56 26.21 7.34
N VAL A 86 -21.01 25.51 6.29
CA VAL A 86 -20.51 25.66 4.91
C VAL A 86 -20.82 27.06 4.36
N LYS A 87 -22.01 27.59 4.64
CA LYS A 87 -22.46 28.93 4.20
C LYS A 87 -21.66 30.04 4.88
N GLU A 88 -21.46 29.94 6.20
CA GLU A 88 -20.74 30.93 7.01
C GLU A 88 -19.24 30.96 6.74
N ASN A 89 -18.67 29.86 6.24
CA ASN A 89 -17.23 29.73 6.03
C ASN A 89 -16.89 29.47 4.56
N PRO A 90 -16.78 30.51 3.72
CA PRO A 90 -16.68 30.29 2.29
C PRO A 90 -15.46 29.51 1.79
N SER A 91 -14.38 29.44 2.57
CA SER A 91 -13.16 28.70 2.26
C SER A 91 -13.14 27.27 2.81
N LEU A 92 -14.25 26.77 3.36
CA LEU A 92 -14.34 25.44 3.95
C LEU A 92 -14.24 24.37 2.86
N GLN A 93 -13.24 23.49 2.98
CA GLN A 93 -13.15 22.27 2.19
C GLN A 93 -13.99 21.21 2.86
N ILE A 94 -14.77 20.45 2.08
CA ILE A 94 -15.74 19.50 2.60
C ILE A 94 -15.74 18.20 1.82
N ASP A 95 -16.15 17.13 2.48
CA ASP A 95 -16.36 15.82 1.88
C ASP A 95 -17.47 15.09 2.65
N ARG A 96 -18.60 14.81 2.00
CA ARG A 96 -19.85 14.44 2.68
C ARG A 96 -20.05 12.93 2.77
N GLU A 97 -20.89 12.52 3.71
CA GLU A 97 -21.42 11.13 3.82
C GLU A 97 -20.30 10.10 3.86
N LEU A 98 -19.36 10.28 4.80
CA LEU A 98 -18.24 9.39 5.03
C LEU A 98 -18.61 8.37 6.09
N LEU A 99 -18.38 7.10 5.81
CA LEU A 99 -18.22 6.11 6.88
C LEU A 99 -16.97 6.45 7.67
N ILE A 100 -17.11 6.62 8.98
CA ILE A 100 -15.98 6.82 9.89
C ILE A 100 -15.99 5.79 11.02
N ILE A 101 -14.80 5.41 11.47
CA ILE A 101 -14.61 4.61 12.69
C ILE A 101 -13.85 5.39 13.74
N LYS A 102 -14.13 5.08 15.00
CA LYS A 102 -13.38 5.55 16.16
C LYS A 102 -12.52 4.41 16.71
N ASN A 103 -11.22 4.65 16.85
CA ASN A 103 -10.29 3.72 17.48
C ASN A 103 -9.48 4.41 18.58
N ILE A 104 -9.05 3.66 19.59
CA ILE A 104 -8.18 4.15 20.65
C ILE A 104 -6.80 3.51 20.45
N GLY A 105 -5.80 4.35 20.20
CA GLY A 105 -4.42 3.93 19.98
C GLY A 105 -3.47 4.53 20.99
N VAL A 106 -2.26 3.99 21.06
CA VAL A 106 -1.16 4.56 21.84
C VAL A 106 -0.10 5.04 20.85
N ASN A 107 0.29 6.31 20.95
CA ASN A 107 1.31 6.87 20.05
C ASN A 107 2.74 6.42 20.45
N TYR A 108 3.74 6.86 19.68
CA TYR A 108 5.15 6.52 19.95
C TYR A 108 5.67 7.05 21.30
N LYS A 109 5.01 8.05 21.89
CA LYS A 109 5.29 8.60 23.23
C LYS A 109 4.52 7.88 24.35
N LYS A 110 3.86 6.75 24.04
CA LYS A 110 2.99 6.01 24.96
C LYS A 110 1.74 6.77 25.44
N GLU A 111 1.34 7.82 24.73
CA GLU A 111 0.12 8.57 25.03
C GLU A 111 -1.09 7.94 24.33
N LYS A 112 -2.20 7.78 25.06
CA LYS A 112 -3.48 7.39 24.47
C LYS A 112 -4.00 8.51 23.57
N LYS A 113 -4.40 8.15 22.35
CA LYS A 113 -5.03 9.04 21.37
C LYS A 113 -6.28 8.38 20.84
N ILE A 114 -7.28 9.19 20.54
CA ILE A 114 -8.45 8.75 19.77
C ILE A 114 -8.12 9.05 18.31
N GLU A 115 -8.18 8.01 17.48
CA GLU A 115 -8.04 8.08 16.04
C GLU A 115 -9.44 7.98 15.41
N ILE A 116 -9.77 8.95 14.58
CA ILE A 116 -11.01 8.96 13.81
C ILE A 116 -10.62 9.03 12.35
N LYS A 117 -11.14 8.10 11.56
CA LYS A 117 -10.79 8.02 10.14
C LYS A 117 -11.95 7.59 9.28
N SER A 118 -11.94 8.08 8.05
CA SER A 118 -12.69 7.52 6.93
C SER A 118 -11.81 6.59 6.11
N PHE A 119 -12.33 6.09 4.98
CA PHE A 119 -11.67 5.09 4.16
C PHE A 119 -11.61 5.52 2.70
N GLU A 120 -10.55 5.09 2.02
CA GLU A 120 -10.43 5.22 0.58
C GLU A 120 -11.43 4.26 -0.11
N ILE A 121 -12.29 4.82 -0.95
CA ILE A 121 -13.30 4.07 -1.70
C ILE A 121 -13.27 4.59 -3.15
N GLY A 122 -12.84 3.72 -4.07
CA GLY A 122 -12.62 4.13 -5.46
C GLY A 122 -11.46 5.12 -5.56
N GLN A 123 -11.72 6.29 -6.15
CA GLN A 123 -10.74 7.38 -6.31
C GLN A 123 -10.83 8.43 -5.18
N ASN A 124 -11.72 8.22 -4.19
CA ASN A 124 -11.93 9.14 -3.09
C ASN A 124 -10.94 8.89 -1.95
N GLN A 125 -10.34 9.96 -1.44
CA GLN A 125 -9.33 9.93 -0.38
C GLN A 125 -9.92 9.60 1.01
N SER A 126 -9.12 8.97 1.87
CA SER A 126 -9.42 8.88 3.31
C SER A 126 -9.02 10.16 4.06
N HIS A 127 -9.71 10.40 5.17
CA HIS A 127 -9.43 11.48 6.11
C HIS A 127 -9.08 10.90 7.47
N LEU A 128 -8.19 11.57 8.20
CA LEU A 128 -7.68 11.13 9.48
C LEU A 128 -7.51 12.31 10.42
N ILE A 129 -8.07 12.21 11.62
CA ILE A 129 -7.73 13.10 12.74
C ILE A 129 -7.29 12.28 13.94
N LYS A 130 -6.40 12.88 14.74
CA LYS A 130 -5.95 12.33 16.02
C LYS A 130 -6.18 13.37 17.08
N ILE A 131 -6.90 12.99 18.13
CA ILE A 131 -7.23 13.85 19.26
C ILE A 131 -6.73 13.22 20.55
N ASN A 132 -6.48 14.04 21.57
CA ASN A 132 -6.10 13.55 22.89
C ASN A 132 -7.23 12.71 23.47
N TYR A 133 -6.88 11.61 24.14
CA TYR A 133 -7.86 10.83 24.87
C TYR A 133 -8.35 11.64 26.07
N ASN A 134 -9.66 11.88 26.16
CA ASN A 134 -10.32 12.49 27.30
C ASN A 134 -11.66 11.77 27.51
N ASP A 135 -12.02 11.48 28.75
CA ASP A 135 -13.25 10.77 29.11
C ASP A 135 -14.51 11.54 28.70
N SER A 136 -14.45 12.89 28.68
CA SER A 136 -15.54 13.74 28.18
C SER A 136 -15.82 13.60 26.68
N ILE A 137 -14.87 13.08 25.89
CA ILE A 137 -15.07 12.80 24.45
C ILE A 137 -15.97 11.58 24.24
N ASN A 138 -16.23 10.79 25.30
CA ASN A 138 -17.23 9.74 25.26
C ASN A 138 -18.65 10.24 25.61
N ASN A 139 -18.84 11.54 25.88
CA ASN A 139 -20.18 12.10 26.08
C ASN A 139 -21.04 11.99 24.82
N SER A 140 -22.32 11.76 25.03
CA SER A 140 -23.29 11.42 23.99
C SER A 140 -23.74 12.59 23.11
N ASN A 141 -23.30 13.83 23.37
CA ASN A 141 -23.82 15.05 22.71
C ASN A 141 -22.80 15.78 21.82
N ILE A 142 -21.69 15.14 21.46
CA ILE A 142 -20.67 15.76 20.62
C ILE A 142 -21.15 15.79 19.16
N LYS A 143 -21.32 16.99 18.60
CA LYS A 143 -21.68 17.21 17.19
C LYS A 143 -20.49 17.14 16.23
N PHE A 144 -19.28 17.42 16.70
CA PHE A 144 -18.08 17.44 15.86
C PHE A 144 -16.82 17.04 16.61
N LEU A 145 -15.85 16.51 15.88
CA LEU A 145 -14.55 16.11 16.40
C LEU A 145 -13.48 16.70 15.48
N TYR A 146 -12.51 17.43 16.03
CA TYR A 146 -11.51 18.12 15.22
C TYR A 146 -10.13 18.11 15.85
N SER A 147 -9.14 18.41 15.02
CA SER A 147 -7.76 18.67 15.42
C SER A 147 -7.30 20.02 14.87
N ILE A 148 -6.45 20.70 15.62
CA ILE A 148 -5.83 21.97 15.22
C ILE A 148 -4.33 21.77 15.19
N HIS A 149 -3.68 22.22 14.12
CA HIS A 149 -2.23 22.32 14.06
C HIS A 149 -1.79 23.58 13.35
N LYS A 150 -0.62 24.11 13.72
CA LYS A 150 0.00 25.25 13.05
C LYS A 150 0.70 24.79 11.78
N GLU A 151 0.50 25.53 10.70
CA GLU A 151 1.24 25.34 9.47
C GLU A 151 2.70 25.79 9.68
N THR A 152 3.65 24.90 9.33
CA THR A 152 5.08 25.10 9.61
C THR A 152 5.97 25.04 8.36
N TRP A 153 5.48 24.53 7.23
CA TRP A 153 6.32 24.23 6.06
C TRP A 153 5.89 24.93 4.78
N SER A 154 4.72 25.57 4.76
CA SER A 154 4.19 26.21 3.55
C SER A 154 4.31 27.73 3.57
N LYS A 155 3.95 28.36 2.44
CA LYS A 155 3.79 29.82 2.28
C LYS A 155 2.73 30.45 3.21
N TYR A 156 2.16 29.68 4.14
CA TYR A 156 1.17 30.09 5.14
C TYR A 156 1.72 29.96 6.56
N LYS A 157 3.02 30.27 6.74
CA LYS A 157 3.64 30.44 8.05
C LYS A 157 2.69 31.26 8.95
N ASP A 158 2.42 30.73 10.14
CA ASP A 158 1.52 31.30 11.16
C ASP A 158 0.00 31.12 10.94
N ALA A 159 -0.45 30.41 9.91
CA ALA A 159 -1.86 29.99 9.80
C ALA A 159 -2.14 28.70 10.60
N SER A 160 -3.38 28.55 11.05
CA SER A 160 -3.90 27.34 11.67
C SER A 160 -4.65 26.50 10.64
N ILE A 161 -4.42 25.18 10.67
CA ILE A 161 -5.21 24.19 9.95
C ILE A 161 -6.15 23.54 10.96
N ILE A 162 -7.45 23.70 10.74
CA ILE A 162 -8.50 23.07 11.53
C ILE A 162 -9.17 22.05 10.63
N GLN A 163 -9.17 20.79 11.03
CA GLN A 163 -9.80 19.71 10.27
C GLN A 163 -10.50 18.73 11.19
N GLY A 164 -11.62 18.18 10.73
CA GLY A 164 -12.47 17.38 11.58
C GLY A 164 -13.62 16.70 10.85
N PHE A 165 -14.48 16.08 11.65
CA PHE A 165 -15.71 15.44 11.23
C PHE A 165 -16.89 16.06 11.97
N TYR A 166 -17.90 16.50 11.23
CA TYR A 166 -19.23 16.81 11.72
C TYR A 166 -20.07 15.53 11.71
N LEU A 167 -20.52 15.07 12.87
CA LEU A 167 -21.21 13.80 13.03
C LEU A 167 -22.68 13.95 12.62
N ILE A 168 -23.12 13.15 11.65
CA ILE A 168 -24.54 13.06 11.30
C ILE A 168 -25.28 12.22 12.34
N ASN A 169 -24.63 11.13 12.77
CA ASN A 169 -25.14 10.22 13.79
C ASN A 169 -24.10 10.01 14.89
N LYS A 170 -24.55 9.61 16.08
CA LYS A 170 -23.65 9.18 17.17
C LYS A 170 -22.91 7.90 16.77
N PHE A 171 -21.68 7.73 17.27
CA PHE A 171 -20.96 6.47 17.14
C PHE A 171 -21.74 5.33 17.78
N LYS A 172 -21.88 4.22 17.05
CA LYS A 172 -22.52 2.99 17.55
C LYS A 172 -21.61 1.79 17.30
N SER A 173 -21.66 0.85 18.23
CA SER A 173 -21.14 -0.50 18.07
C SER A 173 -22.31 -1.45 18.14
N ILE A 174 -22.39 -2.39 17.19
CA ILE A 174 -23.42 -3.43 17.17
C ILE A 174 -22.79 -4.78 17.53
N ASN A 175 -23.62 -5.72 18.00
CA ASN A 175 -23.15 -7.08 18.20
C ASN A 175 -22.87 -7.73 16.83
N ILE A 176 -21.75 -8.44 16.74
CA ILE A 176 -21.44 -9.26 15.58
C ILE A 176 -22.41 -10.46 15.57
N PRO A 177 -23.04 -10.79 14.43
CA PRO A 177 -23.91 -11.96 14.32
C PRO A 177 -23.25 -13.24 14.85
N GLU A 178 -24.03 -14.09 15.51
CA GLU A 178 -23.54 -15.28 16.24
C GLU A 178 -22.67 -16.19 15.36
N GLU A 179 -23.08 -16.41 14.11
CA GLU A 179 -22.32 -17.20 13.14
C GLU A 179 -20.87 -16.68 12.95
N TYR A 180 -20.70 -15.36 12.89
CA TYR A 180 -19.40 -14.72 12.66
C TYR A 180 -18.62 -14.56 13.97
N ALA A 181 -19.33 -14.34 15.09
CA ALA A 181 -18.77 -14.40 16.44
C ALA A 181 -18.14 -15.78 16.72
N ASN A 182 -18.77 -16.84 16.22
CA ASN A 182 -18.24 -18.20 16.29
C ASN A 182 -16.88 -18.36 15.59
N TRP A 183 -16.66 -17.67 14.44
CA TRP A 183 -15.37 -17.71 13.74
C TRP A 183 -14.28 -16.94 14.50
N LEU A 184 -14.63 -15.79 15.07
CA LEU A 184 -13.74 -15.01 15.93
C LEU A 184 -13.29 -15.85 17.12
N TYR A 185 -14.25 -16.47 17.81
CA TYR A 185 -14.00 -17.33 18.95
C TYR A 185 -13.11 -18.54 18.61
N TYR A 186 -13.46 -19.27 17.54
CA TYR A 186 -12.65 -20.37 17.05
C TYR A 186 -11.20 -19.93 16.74
N THR A 187 -11.05 -18.77 16.10
CA THR A 187 -9.73 -18.20 15.81
C THR A 187 -8.93 -17.96 17.08
N ASP A 188 -9.55 -17.40 18.12
CA ASP A 188 -8.84 -17.11 19.38
C ASP A 188 -8.44 -18.37 20.14
N ILE A 189 -9.30 -19.40 20.17
CA ILE A 189 -8.97 -20.70 20.77
C ILE A 189 -7.80 -21.38 20.05
N ILE A 190 -7.83 -21.38 18.71
CA ILE A 190 -6.80 -22.05 17.91
C ILE A 190 -5.50 -21.25 17.90
N VAL A 191 -5.54 -19.93 17.72
CA VAL A 191 -4.35 -19.09 17.52
C VAL A 191 -3.68 -18.69 18.82
N LYS A 192 -4.43 -18.62 19.94
CA LYS A 192 -3.92 -18.21 21.25
C LYS A 192 -3.22 -16.84 21.18
N PRO A 193 -3.96 -15.76 20.84
CA PRO A 193 -3.41 -14.45 20.50
C PRO A 193 -2.53 -13.82 21.60
N GLU A 194 -2.68 -14.24 22.86
CA GLU A 194 -1.83 -13.92 24.00
C GLU A 194 -0.40 -14.45 23.89
N THR A 195 -0.17 -15.52 23.12
CA THR A 195 1.14 -16.15 22.92
C THR A 195 2.16 -15.15 22.36
N SER A 196 3.27 -14.92 23.07
CA SER A 196 4.38 -14.13 22.54
C SER A 196 5.36 -15.02 21.76
N ILE A 197 5.67 -14.63 20.53
CA ILE A 197 6.69 -15.31 19.74
C ILE A 197 8.07 -14.99 20.30
N PHE A 198 8.41 -13.70 20.41
CA PHE A 198 9.67 -13.24 21.00
C PHE A 198 9.51 -12.93 22.49
N TYR A 199 10.58 -13.15 23.27
CA TYR A 199 10.58 -12.87 24.71
C TYR A 199 10.69 -11.38 25.01
N ASP A 200 11.59 -10.67 24.34
CA ASP A 200 11.78 -9.22 24.50
C ASP A 200 11.13 -8.43 23.35
N LYS A 201 10.03 -7.73 23.63
CA LYS A 201 9.35 -6.85 22.65
C LYS A 201 9.96 -5.45 22.53
N ASN A 202 10.88 -5.09 23.42
CA ASN A 202 11.30 -3.70 23.64
C ASN A 202 12.67 -3.32 23.04
N LYS A 203 13.44 -4.25 22.49
CA LYS A 203 14.72 -3.92 21.83
C LYS A 203 14.47 -3.47 20.39
N LYS A 204 14.04 -2.21 20.22
CA LYS A 204 14.34 -1.48 18.98
C LYS A 204 15.86 -1.25 18.96
N SER A 205 16.66 -2.22 18.51
CA SER A 205 18.11 -2.04 18.44
C SER A 205 18.45 -1.15 17.23
N ASN A 206 18.23 0.15 17.38
CA ASN A 206 18.79 1.19 16.50
C ASN A 206 19.89 2.00 17.22
N SER A 207 20.28 1.64 18.44
CA SER A 207 21.51 2.19 19.01
C SER A 207 22.68 1.47 18.37
N TYR A 208 23.42 2.18 17.52
CA TYR A 208 24.77 1.79 17.10
C TYR A 208 25.65 1.70 18.36
N SER A 209 25.59 0.56 19.04
CA SER A 209 26.58 0.20 20.04
C SER A 209 27.75 -0.45 19.30
N PRO A 210 29.01 -0.10 19.61
CA PRO A 210 30.16 -0.75 18.99
C PRO A 210 30.07 -2.26 19.21
N TYR A 211 30.17 -3.01 18.10
CA TYR A 211 30.09 -4.46 18.11
C TYR A 211 31.22 -5.05 18.97
N LYS A 212 30.87 -5.73 20.07
CA LYS A 212 31.82 -6.46 20.90
C LYS A 212 31.82 -7.92 20.48
N LYS A 213 32.98 -8.43 20.04
CA LYS A 213 33.15 -9.86 19.72
C LYS A 213 32.81 -10.70 20.95
N THR A 214 32.07 -11.78 20.74
CA THR A 214 31.62 -12.73 21.75
C THR A 214 32.14 -14.14 21.44
N VAL A 215 31.95 -15.09 22.37
CA VAL A 215 32.26 -16.51 22.11
C VAL A 215 31.44 -17.08 20.92
N ILE A 216 30.29 -16.48 20.62
CA ILE A 216 29.49 -16.81 19.42
C ILE A 216 30.30 -16.51 18.14
N ASP A 217 31.01 -15.39 18.09
CA ASP A 217 31.89 -15.05 16.95
C ASP A 217 33.04 -16.03 16.81
N SER A 218 33.59 -16.49 17.93
CA SER A 218 34.67 -17.48 17.94
C SER A 218 34.18 -18.81 17.36
N LEU A 219 33.00 -19.30 17.77
CA LEU A 219 32.37 -20.50 17.20
C LEU A 219 32.18 -20.39 15.69
N VAL A 220 31.60 -19.27 15.23
CA VAL A 220 31.33 -19.03 13.82
C VAL A 220 32.63 -18.93 13.02
N SER A 221 33.63 -18.20 13.53
CA SER A 221 34.93 -18.06 12.88
C SER A 221 35.67 -19.39 12.79
N TYR A 222 35.63 -20.20 13.85
CA TYR A 222 36.23 -21.54 13.86
C TYR A 222 35.59 -22.44 12.81
N TYR A 223 34.24 -22.48 12.76
CA TYR A 223 33.49 -23.22 11.75
C TYR A 223 33.85 -22.78 10.33
N GLN A 224 33.85 -21.48 10.06
CA GLN A 224 34.14 -20.93 8.73
C GLN A 224 35.57 -21.25 8.27
N THR A 225 36.53 -21.25 9.20
CA THR A 225 37.92 -21.61 8.93
C THR A 225 38.05 -23.10 8.63
N LYS A 226 37.50 -23.97 9.47
CA LYS A 226 37.59 -25.43 9.29
C LYS A 226 36.88 -25.96 8.05
N THR A 227 35.89 -25.22 7.56
CA THR A 227 35.09 -25.60 6.38
C THR A 227 35.49 -24.84 5.12
N ASN A 228 36.58 -24.07 5.16
CA ASN A 228 37.11 -23.31 4.05
C ASN A 228 36.04 -22.43 3.37
N LYS A 229 35.34 -21.60 4.16
CA LYS A 229 34.35 -20.65 3.62
C LYS A 229 34.99 -19.79 2.52
N PRO A 230 34.36 -19.68 1.33
CA PRO A 230 34.91 -18.89 0.23
C PRO A 230 35.17 -17.43 0.65
N PRO A 231 36.42 -16.94 0.53
CA PRO A 231 36.79 -15.60 0.96
C PRO A 231 36.10 -14.54 0.08
N TYR A 232 35.95 -13.34 0.62
CA TYR A 232 35.48 -12.21 -0.17
C TYR A 232 36.61 -11.71 -1.08
N ARG A 233 36.31 -11.54 -2.38
CA ARG A 233 37.23 -10.97 -3.38
C ARG A 233 36.57 -9.73 -3.96
N LYS A 234 37.23 -8.57 -3.86
CA LYS A 234 36.67 -7.26 -4.26
C LYS A 234 36.28 -7.21 -5.75
N GLU A 235 37.00 -7.93 -6.59
CA GLU A 235 36.83 -7.96 -8.05
C GLU A 235 35.79 -8.98 -8.54
N GLN A 236 35.27 -9.84 -7.66
CA GLN A 236 34.31 -10.87 -8.04
C GLN A 236 32.91 -10.29 -8.25
N ASP A 237 32.25 -10.66 -9.35
CA ASP A 237 30.88 -10.25 -9.59
C ASP A 237 29.91 -10.87 -8.56
N TYR A 238 28.81 -10.15 -8.29
CA TYR A 238 27.83 -10.54 -7.27
C TYR A 238 27.22 -11.93 -7.51
N THR A 239 27.01 -12.33 -8.76
CA THR A 239 26.36 -13.60 -9.10
C THR A 239 27.28 -14.77 -8.80
N SER A 240 28.55 -14.68 -9.24
CA SER A 240 29.57 -15.69 -8.96
C SER A 240 29.81 -15.83 -7.45
N ARG A 241 29.94 -14.70 -6.75
CA ARG A 241 30.09 -14.68 -5.28
C ARG A 241 28.93 -15.38 -4.58
N ARG A 242 27.69 -15.08 -5.00
CA ARG A 242 26.49 -15.66 -4.41
C ARG A 242 26.39 -17.16 -4.69
N LYS A 243 26.80 -17.61 -5.88
CA LYS A 243 26.86 -19.04 -6.22
C LYS A 243 27.82 -19.79 -5.30
N GLU A 244 29.07 -19.33 -5.16
CA GLU A 244 30.06 -19.97 -4.28
C GLU A 244 29.59 -20.03 -2.81
N LEU A 245 29.00 -18.95 -2.31
CA LEU A 245 28.43 -18.93 -0.95
C LEU A 245 27.29 -19.92 -0.80
N ASN A 246 26.39 -20.00 -1.78
CA ASN A 246 25.27 -20.92 -1.76
C ASN A 246 25.75 -22.37 -1.78
N ASP A 247 26.75 -22.68 -2.61
CA ASP A 247 27.32 -24.02 -2.69
C ASP A 247 27.96 -24.43 -1.36
N TRP A 248 28.69 -23.53 -0.71
CA TRP A 248 29.25 -23.76 0.63
C TRP A 248 28.14 -23.90 1.70
N GLN A 249 27.16 -22.99 1.71
CA GLN A 249 26.02 -23.05 2.64
C GLN A 249 25.18 -24.32 2.47
N SER A 250 25.06 -24.86 1.25
CA SER A 250 24.32 -26.10 0.98
C SER A 250 24.94 -27.32 1.68
N LYS A 251 26.24 -27.26 2.00
CA LYS A 251 26.98 -28.31 2.69
C LYS A 251 27.04 -28.11 4.21
N LYS A 252 26.38 -27.06 4.73
CA LYS A 252 26.48 -26.65 6.14
C LYS A 252 26.20 -27.80 7.10
N GLU A 253 25.13 -28.54 6.85
CA GLU A 253 24.68 -29.68 7.65
C GLU A 253 25.72 -30.81 7.72
N LYS A 254 26.29 -31.18 6.56
CA LYS A 254 27.33 -32.22 6.48
C LYS A 254 28.60 -31.80 7.22
N PHE A 255 28.99 -30.54 7.07
CA PHE A 255 30.18 -30.01 7.72
C PHE A 255 30.03 -29.94 9.25
N SER A 256 28.89 -29.43 9.74
CA SER A 256 28.63 -29.31 11.17
C SER A 256 28.54 -30.69 11.85
N ASP A 257 27.91 -31.69 11.21
CA ASP A 257 27.84 -33.06 11.73
C ASP A 257 29.22 -33.72 11.80
N SER A 258 30.03 -33.60 10.74
CA SER A 258 31.40 -34.12 10.73
C SER A 258 32.28 -33.48 11.82
N LEU A 259 32.24 -32.14 11.93
CA LEU A 259 32.98 -31.41 12.96
C LEU A 259 32.52 -31.81 14.36
N PHE A 260 31.22 -31.96 14.58
CA PHE A 260 30.70 -32.32 15.91
C PHE A 260 31.13 -33.72 16.36
N ARG A 261 31.27 -34.67 15.42
CA ARG A 261 31.71 -36.04 15.71
C ARG A 261 33.22 -36.15 15.91
N ASN A 262 34.00 -35.44 15.07
CA ASN A 262 35.44 -35.69 14.93
C ASN A 262 36.33 -34.59 15.54
N ASP A 263 35.81 -33.38 15.78
CA ASP A 263 36.58 -32.25 16.32
C ASP A 263 36.12 -31.93 17.76
N LYS A 264 36.89 -32.42 18.74
CA LYS A 264 36.62 -32.19 20.18
C LYS A 264 36.57 -30.69 20.53
N HIS A 265 37.36 -29.85 19.85
CA HIS A 265 37.40 -28.42 20.10
C HIS A 265 36.12 -27.74 19.61
N PHE A 266 35.66 -28.06 18.40
CA PHE A 266 34.37 -27.56 17.88
C PHE A 266 33.21 -27.93 18.82
N LYS A 267 33.15 -29.21 19.24
CA LYS A 267 32.11 -29.69 20.15
C LYS A 267 32.13 -28.94 21.48
N LYS A 268 33.30 -28.77 22.10
CA LYS A 268 33.45 -28.01 23.35
C LYS A 268 33.01 -26.56 23.17
N LEU A 269 33.50 -25.90 22.12
CA LEU A 269 33.18 -24.50 21.82
C LEU A 269 31.69 -24.29 21.56
N LEU A 270 31.02 -25.21 20.86
CA LEU A 270 29.56 -25.16 20.64
C LEU A 270 28.80 -25.22 21.95
N LEU A 271 29.17 -26.13 22.87
CA LEU A 271 28.51 -26.28 24.16
C LEU A 271 28.71 -25.06 25.06
N GLU A 272 29.94 -24.54 25.15
CA GLU A 272 30.26 -23.32 25.92
C GLU A 272 29.54 -22.09 25.35
N THR A 273 29.51 -21.96 24.02
CA THR A 273 28.80 -20.87 23.33
C THR A 273 27.30 -20.94 23.61
N LEU A 274 26.73 -22.14 23.60
CA LEU A 274 25.31 -22.34 23.87
C LEU A 274 24.95 -21.95 25.31
N THR A 275 25.75 -22.36 26.30
CA THR A 275 25.57 -21.93 27.69
C THR A 275 25.65 -20.41 27.82
N TYR A 276 26.69 -19.79 27.26
CA TYR A 276 26.84 -18.33 27.24
C TYR A 276 25.62 -17.63 26.63
N ALA A 277 25.13 -18.11 25.49
CA ALA A 277 23.99 -17.55 24.77
C ALA A 277 22.69 -17.61 25.60
N GLU A 278 22.44 -18.73 26.28
CA GLU A 278 21.27 -18.93 27.12
C GLU A 278 21.29 -18.03 28.37
N GLU A 279 22.45 -17.91 29.03
CA GLU A 279 22.65 -17.04 30.20
C GLU A 279 22.51 -15.56 29.85
N ASN A 280 23.10 -15.14 28.73
CA ASN A 280 23.16 -13.73 28.33
C ASN A 280 21.98 -13.31 27.44
N LYS A 281 21.09 -14.24 27.07
CA LYS A 281 19.93 -14.03 26.17
C LYS A 281 20.33 -13.41 24.83
N VAL A 282 21.38 -13.95 24.22
CA VAL A 282 21.94 -13.52 22.93
C VAL A 282 22.06 -14.70 21.98
N SER A 283 21.92 -14.47 20.68
CA SER A 283 21.95 -15.53 19.68
C SER A 283 22.31 -15.00 18.30
N ASN A 284 22.72 -15.89 17.39
CA ASN A 284 22.79 -15.62 15.96
C ASN A 284 22.29 -16.83 15.14
N GLY A 285 22.12 -16.65 13.83
CA GLY A 285 21.59 -17.69 12.95
C GLY A 285 22.42 -18.98 12.92
N ASP A 286 23.75 -18.88 13.03
CA ASP A 286 24.64 -20.04 12.98
C ASP A 286 24.53 -20.90 14.24
N LEU A 287 24.57 -20.29 15.43
CA LEU A 287 24.38 -20.98 16.70
C LEU A 287 23.00 -21.65 16.77
N GLU A 288 21.95 -20.96 16.30
CA GLU A 288 20.59 -21.51 16.23
C GLU A 288 20.54 -22.78 15.36
N ASP A 289 21.16 -22.74 14.17
CA ASP A 289 21.20 -23.88 13.25
C ASP A 289 21.98 -25.06 13.85
N PHE A 290 23.18 -24.81 14.39
CA PHE A 290 23.99 -25.84 15.03
C PHE A 290 23.26 -26.48 16.22
N THR A 291 22.62 -25.65 17.04
CA THR A 291 21.83 -26.14 18.19
C THR A 291 20.66 -26.98 17.72
N ALA A 292 19.93 -26.57 16.69
CA ALA A 292 18.76 -27.31 16.18
C ALA A 292 19.15 -28.68 15.62
N GLN A 293 20.26 -28.74 14.90
CA GLN A 293 20.76 -29.94 14.23
C GLN A 293 21.47 -30.90 15.18
N LEU A 294 22.37 -30.40 16.03
CA LEU A 294 23.34 -31.23 16.74
C LEU A 294 23.01 -31.43 18.23
N ILE A 295 22.19 -30.56 18.82
CA ILE A 295 21.95 -30.53 20.28
C ILE A 295 20.47 -30.74 20.62
N SER A 296 19.62 -29.76 20.33
CA SER A 296 18.20 -29.78 20.67
C SER A 296 17.42 -28.71 19.92
N LYS A 297 16.40 -29.16 19.18
CA LYS A 297 15.41 -28.27 18.54
C LYS A 297 14.70 -27.36 19.54
N LYS A 298 14.40 -27.84 20.75
CA LYS A 298 13.75 -27.06 21.81
C LYS A 298 14.63 -25.90 22.29
N ARG A 299 15.94 -26.16 22.49
CA ARG A 299 16.90 -25.11 22.86
C ARG A 299 17.09 -24.10 21.74
N ALA A 300 17.22 -24.57 20.50
CA ALA A 300 17.31 -23.69 19.33
C ALA A 300 16.08 -22.78 19.18
N LEU A 301 14.87 -23.30 19.40
CA LEU A 301 13.65 -22.48 19.41
C LEU A 301 13.73 -21.36 20.45
N ASN A 302 14.24 -21.64 21.65
CA ASN A 302 14.40 -20.63 22.68
C ASN A 302 15.39 -19.52 22.27
N LEU A 303 16.52 -19.89 21.66
CA LEU A 303 17.49 -18.92 21.14
C LEU A 303 16.88 -18.02 20.06
N MET A 304 16.16 -18.61 19.09
CA MET A 304 15.48 -17.84 18.03
C MET A 304 14.48 -16.83 18.60
N ARG A 305 13.78 -17.19 19.68
CA ARG A 305 12.78 -16.33 20.34
C ARG A 305 13.40 -15.23 21.21
N GLN A 306 14.70 -15.30 21.50
CA GLN A 306 15.44 -14.23 22.20
C GLN A 306 15.92 -13.13 21.25
N ASN A 307 16.14 -13.45 19.97
CA ASN A 307 16.76 -12.54 19.01
C ASN A 307 15.82 -12.18 17.86
N GLN A 308 15.01 -11.13 18.00
CA GLN A 308 14.13 -10.69 16.91
C GLN A 308 14.91 -9.98 15.79
N GLN A 309 14.86 -10.50 14.56
CA GLN A 309 15.39 -9.80 13.39
C GLN A 309 14.45 -8.68 12.93
N VAL A 310 15.01 -7.50 12.68
CA VAL A 310 14.29 -6.34 12.14
C VAL A 310 14.83 -6.02 10.75
N GLY A 311 13.95 -6.01 9.75
CA GLY A 311 14.33 -5.79 8.36
C GLY A 311 14.67 -4.32 8.10
N SER A 312 15.75 -4.08 7.37
CA SER A 312 16.22 -2.72 7.04
C SER A 312 15.36 -2.03 5.97
N CYS A 313 14.80 -2.79 5.03
CA CYS A 313 13.94 -2.29 3.94
C CYS A 313 12.82 -3.27 3.60
N SER A 314 11.93 -2.89 2.67
CA SER A 314 10.75 -3.71 2.32
C SER A 314 11.11 -5.03 1.63
N PHE A 315 12.23 -5.08 0.91
CA PHE A 315 12.73 -6.28 0.23
C PHE A 315 13.56 -7.19 1.14
N ASP A 316 13.84 -6.76 2.37
CA ASP A 316 14.55 -7.58 3.36
C ASP A 316 13.68 -8.77 3.80
N ASN A 317 14.17 -9.97 3.51
CA ASN A 317 13.52 -11.22 3.83
C ASN A 317 14.05 -11.87 5.13
N GLY A 318 15.04 -11.30 5.81
CA GLY A 318 15.55 -11.83 7.08
C GLY A 318 14.43 -12.12 8.11
N PRO A 319 13.58 -11.14 8.45
CA PRO A 319 12.52 -11.33 9.44
C PRO A 319 11.49 -12.41 9.06
N ILE A 320 11.14 -12.51 7.78
CA ILE A 320 10.17 -13.52 7.32
C ILE A 320 10.79 -14.93 7.29
N ILE A 321 12.08 -15.03 6.94
CA ILE A 321 12.84 -16.28 6.99
C ILE A 321 12.98 -16.77 8.43
N GLN A 322 13.28 -15.87 9.37
CA GLN A 322 13.32 -16.21 10.79
C GLN A 322 11.97 -16.73 11.28
N GLN A 323 10.87 -16.03 10.99
CA GLN A 323 9.54 -16.47 11.39
C GLN A 323 9.16 -17.83 10.80
N LYS A 324 9.60 -18.10 9.57
CA LYS A 324 9.44 -19.40 8.94
C LYS A 324 10.22 -20.50 9.68
N ARG A 325 11.47 -20.24 10.07
CA ARG A 325 12.30 -21.15 10.89
C ARG A 325 11.64 -21.41 12.26
N ILE A 326 11.15 -20.35 12.92
CA ILE A 326 10.44 -20.47 14.21
C ILE A 326 9.19 -21.33 14.05
N ALA A 327 8.37 -21.08 13.02
CA ALA A 327 7.18 -21.90 12.76
C ALA A 327 7.56 -23.38 12.57
N SER A 328 8.55 -23.66 11.71
CA SER A 328 8.96 -25.04 11.43
C SER A 328 9.55 -25.79 12.63
N ILE A 329 10.39 -25.13 13.42
CA ILE A 329 10.92 -25.77 14.65
C ILE A 329 9.81 -25.91 15.69
N SER A 330 8.91 -24.92 15.82
CA SER A 330 7.80 -24.99 16.78
C SER A 330 6.83 -26.13 16.48
N SER A 331 6.59 -26.46 15.19
CA SER A 331 5.80 -27.64 14.85
C SER A 331 6.49 -28.93 15.28
N GLN A 332 7.80 -29.05 15.02
CA GLN A 332 8.61 -30.21 15.38
C GLN A 332 8.74 -30.41 16.89
N THR A 333 8.77 -29.32 17.66
CA THR A 333 8.80 -29.35 19.13
C THR A 333 7.41 -29.27 19.76
N GLN A 334 6.34 -29.36 18.98
CA GLN A 334 4.94 -29.34 19.45
C GLN A 334 4.57 -28.09 20.27
N ASN A 335 5.22 -26.95 20.02
CA ASN A 335 4.87 -25.68 20.65
C ASN A 335 3.77 -24.98 19.84
N TRP A 336 2.53 -25.43 20.01
CA TRP A 336 1.39 -25.03 19.18
C TRP A 336 1.20 -23.52 19.06
N GLY A 337 1.14 -22.79 20.17
CA GLY A 337 0.87 -21.35 20.16
C GLY A 337 1.94 -20.55 19.40
N VAL A 338 3.22 -20.93 19.54
CA VAL A 338 4.31 -20.30 18.77
C VAL A 338 4.25 -20.73 17.30
N PHE A 339 3.97 -22.00 17.03
CA PHE A 339 3.82 -22.52 15.66
C PHE A 339 2.74 -21.78 14.88
N ILE A 340 1.48 -21.83 15.33
CA ILE A 340 0.34 -21.30 14.57
C ILE A 340 0.46 -19.79 14.36
N LYS A 341 0.88 -19.05 15.40
CA LYS A 341 1.04 -17.60 15.30
C LYS A 341 2.21 -17.20 14.39
N SER A 342 3.32 -17.94 14.41
CA SER A 342 4.44 -17.70 13.50
C SER A 342 4.06 -18.04 12.06
N PHE A 343 3.34 -19.15 11.85
CA PHE A 343 2.81 -19.53 10.53
C PHE A 343 1.90 -18.43 9.96
N LEU A 344 0.91 -17.97 10.73
CA LEU A 344 0.01 -16.91 10.30
C LEU A 344 0.76 -15.59 10.09
N ASN A 345 1.79 -15.27 10.89
CA ASN A 345 2.65 -14.12 10.63
C ASN A 345 3.43 -14.24 9.32
N VAL A 346 3.87 -15.44 8.94
CA VAL A 346 4.49 -15.68 7.63
C VAL A 346 3.47 -15.46 6.52
N MET A 347 2.27 -16.05 6.64
CA MET A 347 1.17 -15.88 5.69
C MET A 347 0.80 -14.39 5.51
N ASN A 348 0.66 -13.67 6.62
CA ASN A 348 0.26 -12.27 6.65
C ASN A 348 1.40 -11.29 6.35
N ASP A 349 2.65 -11.77 6.25
CA ASP A 349 3.86 -10.93 6.21
C ASP A 349 3.91 -9.92 7.39
N ASN A 350 3.41 -10.35 8.55
CA ASN A 350 3.35 -9.57 9.78
C ASN A 350 4.65 -9.73 10.58
N VAL A 351 5.69 -9.05 10.10
CA VAL A 351 7.04 -9.08 10.68
C VAL A 351 7.64 -7.67 10.76
N SER A 352 8.63 -7.47 11.62
CA SER A 352 9.21 -6.15 11.88
C SER A 352 10.14 -5.70 10.75
N ARG A 353 9.85 -4.53 10.16
CA ARG A 353 10.68 -3.84 9.17
C ARG A 353 10.65 -2.33 9.38
N ASN A 354 11.74 -1.64 9.05
CA ASN A 354 11.84 -0.18 9.11
C ASN A 354 11.05 0.53 8.00
N ALA A 355 11.04 -0.06 6.80
CA ALA A 355 10.23 0.38 5.67
C ALA A 355 9.52 -0.83 5.05
N ASN A 356 8.25 -0.69 4.68
CA ASN A 356 7.47 -1.76 4.08
C ASN A 356 6.67 -1.24 2.89
N SER A 357 6.70 -1.96 1.76
CA SER A 357 5.97 -1.61 0.54
C SER A 357 5.01 -2.72 0.17
N ASN A 358 3.83 -2.35 -0.34
CA ASN A 358 2.79 -3.32 -0.71
C ASN A 358 3.26 -4.26 -1.83
N ILE A 359 4.11 -3.79 -2.75
CA ILE A 359 4.67 -4.59 -3.86
C ILE A 359 5.47 -5.78 -3.33
N ALA A 360 6.43 -5.53 -2.42
CA ALA A 360 7.26 -6.59 -1.86
C ALA A 360 6.41 -7.57 -1.03
N SER A 361 5.43 -7.07 -0.28
CA SER A 361 4.53 -7.91 0.47
C SER A 361 3.68 -8.81 -0.44
N ASN A 362 3.10 -8.26 -1.50
CA ASN A 362 2.23 -9.00 -2.43
C ASN A 362 2.97 -10.09 -3.21
N ALA A 363 4.29 -9.98 -3.40
CA ALA A 363 5.08 -11.04 -4.04
C ALA A 363 5.25 -12.29 -3.15
N ARG A 364 5.27 -12.15 -1.82
CA ARG A 364 5.57 -13.26 -0.88
C ARG A 364 4.48 -14.33 -0.84
N LYS A 365 4.88 -15.61 -0.77
CA LYS A 365 3.97 -16.78 -0.72
C LYS A 365 3.23 -16.85 0.62
N THR A 366 2.04 -17.46 0.62
CA THR A 366 1.19 -17.62 1.81
C THR A 366 1.42 -18.92 2.57
N TYR A 367 1.99 -19.95 1.92
CA TYR A 367 2.17 -21.31 2.45
C TYR A 367 0.88 -22.01 2.90
N ILE A 368 -0.28 -21.43 2.61
CA ILE A 368 -1.57 -21.84 3.17
C ILE A 368 -1.93 -23.32 2.94
N ASN A 369 -1.49 -23.90 1.82
CA ASN A 369 -1.72 -25.32 1.50
C ASN A 369 -1.05 -26.27 2.50
N GLU A 370 -0.02 -25.83 3.23
CA GLU A 370 0.56 -26.63 4.32
C GLU A 370 -0.34 -26.64 5.55
N LEU A 371 -0.97 -25.51 5.89
CA LEU A 371 -1.92 -25.43 7.01
C LEU A 371 -3.21 -26.19 6.72
N ALA A 372 -3.63 -26.23 5.45
CA ALA A 372 -4.80 -26.99 4.99
C ALA A 372 -4.68 -28.51 5.19
N LYS A 373 -3.47 -29.04 5.44
CA LYS A 373 -3.25 -30.46 5.74
C LYS A 373 -3.53 -30.83 7.20
N LEU A 374 -3.73 -29.85 8.08
CA LEU A 374 -4.04 -30.07 9.48
C LEU A 374 -5.55 -30.21 9.67
N ASN A 375 -5.97 -30.99 10.67
CA ASN A 375 -7.38 -31.26 10.97
C ASN A 375 -8.06 -30.12 11.74
N LEU A 376 -7.98 -28.90 11.19
CA LEU A 376 -8.61 -27.69 11.71
C LEU A 376 -9.55 -27.05 10.69
N SER A 377 -10.47 -26.21 11.15
CA SER A 377 -11.34 -25.44 10.28
C SER A 377 -10.62 -24.21 9.72
N LEU A 378 -9.98 -24.39 8.56
CA LEU A 378 -9.21 -23.32 7.90
C LEU A 378 -10.06 -22.07 7.62
N ASN A 379 -11.31 -22.25 7.19
CA ASN A 379 -12.23 -21.15 6.90
C ASN A 379 -12.52 -20.30 8.14
N LYS A 380 -12.80 -20.93 9.29
CA LYS A 380 -13.05 -20.20 10.54
C LYS A 380 -11.84 -19.36 10.96
N ILE A 381 -10.61 -19.87 10.81
CA ILE A 381 -9.38 -19.11 11.13
C ILE A 381 -9.19 -17.93 10.17
N LEU A 382 -9.30 -18.17 8.87
CA LEU A 382 -9.05 -17.14 7.86
C LEU A 382 -10.10 -16.03 7.92
N LEU A 383 -11.39 -16.37 8.04
CA LEU A 383 -12.47 -15.39 8.11
C LEU A 383 -12.57 -14.73 9.48
N GLY A 384 -12.40 -15.49 10.57
CA GLY A 384 -12.36 -14.98 11.93
C GLY A 384 -11.26 -13.93 12.11
N SER A 385 -10.03 -14.24 11.67
CA SER A 385 -8.93 -13.26 11.71
C SER A 385 -9.10 -12.06 10.73
N ASN A 386 -10.00 -12.16 9.74
CA ASN A 386 -10.30 -11.05 8.84
C ASN A 386 -11.33 -10.08 9.43
N LEU A 387 -12.27 -10.57 10.25
CA LEU A 387 -13.28 -9.75 10.92
C LEU A 387 -12.63 -8.66 11.79
N ARG A 388 -13.32 -7.52 11.89
CA ARG A 388 -12.87 -6.36 12.67
C ARG A 388 -13.82 -6.09 13.80
N VAL A 389 -13.31 -6.18 15.01
CA VAL A 389 -14.09 -6.05 16.24
C VAL A 389 -13.42 -5.09 17.21
N GLN A 390 -14.22 -4.55 18.12
CA GLN A 390 -13.73 -3.75 19.23
C GLN A 390 -12.93 -4.66 20.17
N ASN A 391 -11.67 -4.30 20.41
CA ASN A 391 -10.82 -5.04 21.33
C ASN A 391 -11.04 -4.53 22.76
N THR A 392 -11.98 -5.12 23.49
CA THR A 392 -12.41 -4.62 24.82
C THR A 392 -12.08 -5.53 25.99
N ASN A 393 -11.06 -6.40 25.89
CA ASN A 393 -10.32 -7.06 27.00
C ASN A 393 -9.67 -8.36 26.49
N GLN A 394 -10.29 -9.03 25.51
CA GLN A 394 -9.78 -10.21 24.84
C GLN A 394 -8.86 -9.81 23.67
N LYS A 395 -7.61 -10.28 23.68
CA LYS A 395 -6.72 -10.13 22.52
C LYS A 395 -7.28 -10.97 21.38
N HIS A 396 -7.24 -10.45 20.17
CA HIS A 396 -7.62 -11.17 18.96
C HIS A 396 -6.48 -11.15 17.94
N TYR A 397 -6.35 -12.22 17.13
CA TYR A 397 -5.37 -12.25 16.03
C TYR A 397 -5.99 -11.71 14.73
N PHE A 398 -5.59 -10.51 14.33
CA PHE A 398 -6.04 -9.91 13.07
C PHE A 398 -5.09 -10.19 11.90
N SER A 399 -5.64 -10.73 10.81
CA SER A 399 -4.96 -10.91 9.52
C SER A 399 -5.19 -9.73 8.58
N ASN A 400 -4.34 -9.57 7.57
CA ASN A 400 -4.54 -8.55 6.53
C ASN A 400 -5.49 -9.10 5.45
N GLY A 401 -6.54 -8.35 5.09
CA GLY A 401 -7.53 -8.77 4.09
C GLY A 401 -6.92 -9.11 2.72
N SER A 402 -5.92 -8.39 2.25
CA SER A 402 -5.20 -8.75 1.01
C SER A 402 -4.48 -10.10 1.11
N LYS A 403 -3.99 -10.46 2.31
CA LYS A 403 -3.31 -11.74 2.54
C LYS A 403 -4.28 -12.90 2.67
N ILE A 404 -5.42 -12.68 3.31
CA ILE A 404 -6.54 -13.63 3.33
C ILE A 404 -7.03 -13.89 1.90
N ALA A 405 -7.25 -12.83 1.12
CA ALA A 405 -7.61 -12.91 -0.29
C ALA A 405 -6.59 -13.74 -1.10
N LYS A 406 -5.29 -13.46 -0.95
CA LYS A 406 -4.23 -14.23 -1.61
C LYS A 406 -4.20 -15.69 -1.15
N ALA A 407 -4.47 -15.95 0.14
CA ALA A 407 -4.52 -17.30 0.67
C ALA A 407 -5.66 -18.10 0.01
N TYR A 408 -6.87 -17.55 -0.06
CA TYR A 408 -7.99 -18.17 -0.79
C TYR A 408 -7.69 -18.38 -2.27
N ALA A 409 -7.07 -17.42 -2.96
CA ALA A 409 -6.69 -17.56 -4.36
C ALA A 409 -5.67 -18.70 -4.61
N ASN A 410 -4.85 -19.03 -3.61
CA ASN A 410 -3.87 -20.12 -3.68
C ASN A 410 -4.40 -21.49 -3.23
N LEU A 411 -5.57 -21.53 -2.57
CA LEU A 411 -6.22 -22.77 -2.12
C LEU A 411 -6.97 -23.45 -3.27
N GLU A 412 -7.37 -24.70 -3.05
CA GLU A 412 -8.18 -25.48 -4.00
C GLU A 412 -9.58 -24.87 -4.24
N SER A 413 -10.19 -25.25 -5.36
CA SER A 413 -11.48 -24.72 -5.84
C SER A 413 -12.60 -24.76 -4.81
N LYS A 414 -12.64 -25.79 -3.93
CA LYS A 414 -13.65 -25.89 -2.86
C LYS A 414 -13.61 -24.71 -1.87
N TYR A 415 -12.41 -24.27 -1.48
CA TYR A 415 -12.23 -23.13 -0.57
C TYR A 415 -12.52 -21.81 -1.28
N GLN A 416 -12.18 -21.74 -2.57
CA GLN A 416 -12.48 -20.57 -3.40
C GLN A 416 -13.99 -20.36 -3.54
N LYS A 417 -14.75 -21.42 -3.90
CA LYS A 417 -16.22 -21.37 -3.96
C LYS A 417 -16.85 -20.99 -2.62
N TYR A 418 -16.37 -21.60 -1.53
CA TYR A 418 -16.83 -21.24 -0.18
C TYR A 418 -16.60 -19.75 0.11
N PHE A 419 -15.41 -19.24 -0.19
CA PHE A 419 -15.07 -17.82 0.00
C PHE A 419 -15.93 -16.90 -0.86
N GLU A 420 -16.16 -17.23 -2.13
CA GLU A 420 -17.02 -16.45 -3.01
C GLU A 420 -18.45 -16.37 -2.48
N ASN A 421 -19.02 -17.48 -2.01
CA ASN A 421 -20.38 -17.52 -1.46
C ASN A 421 -20.50 -16.77 -0.13
N ILE A 422 -19.57 -17.01 0.81
CA ILE A 422 -19.66 -16.42 2.15
C ILE A 422 -19.51 -14.90 2.14
N ILE A 423 -18.77 -14.34 1.18
CA ILE A 423 -18.68 -12.89 0.97
C ILE A 423 -20.05 -12.31 0.60
N LEU A 424 -20.80 -12.98 -0.29
CA LEU A 424 -22.15 -12.56 -0.67
C LEU A 424 -23.08 -12.55 0.55
N GLU A 425 -23.02 -13.59 1.37
CA GLU A 425 -23.80 -13.72 2.59
C GLU A 425 -23.47 -12.60 3.59
N ILE A 426 -22.19 -12.37 3.87
CA ILE A 426 -21.74 -11.33 4.81
C ILE A 426 -22.18 -9.93 4.36
N ILE A 427 -21.99 -9.59 3.07
CA ILE A 427 -22.32 -8.25 2.56
C ILE A 427 -23.84 -8.04 2.51
N SER A 428 -24.60 -9.09 2.17
CA SER A 428 -26.07 -9.03 2.12
C SER A 428 -26.73 -9.07 3.50
N ASN A 429 -26.02 -9.54 4.53
CA ASN A 429 -26.54 -9.62 5.89
C ASN A 429 -26.83 -8.22 6.47
N LYS A 430 -28.11 -7.92 6.77
CA LYS A 430 -28.54 -6.61 7.30
C LYS A 430 -28.04 -6.34 8.72
N SER A 431 -27.73 -7.38 9.48
CA SER A 431 -27.21 -7.29 10.86
C SER A 431 -25.69 -7.09 10.89
N MET A 432 -25.01 -7.19 9.76
CA MET A 432 -23.57 -6.96 9.66
C MET A 432 -23.28 -5.45 9.54
N ASP A 433 -22.24 -5.00 10.23
CA ASP A 433 -21.91 -3.58 10.28
C ASP A 433 -21.23 -3.04 9.01
N ALA A 434 -21.36 -1.73 8.79
CA ALA A 434 -20.91 -1.07 7.57
C ALA A 434 -19.41 -1.25 7.30
N PHE A 435 -18.58 -1.14 8.33
CA PHE A 435 -17.14 -1.27 8.20
C PHE A 435 -16.73 -2.70 7.85
N ASN A 436 -17.29 -3.71 8.49
CA ASN A 436 -16.99 -5.09 8.11
C ASN A 436 -17.49 -5.41 6.69
N LYS A 437 -18.64 -4.87 6.26
CA LYS A 437 -19.09 -4.99 4.85
C LYS A 437 -18.07 -4.38 3.88
N LEU A 438 -17.59 -3.16 4.13
CA LEU A 438 -16.54 -2.53 3.33
C LEU A 438 -15.23 -3.35 3.33
N HIS A 439 -14.84 -3.85 4.50
CA HIS A 439 -13.62 -4.65 4.66
C HIS A 439 -13.67 -5.95 3.87
N PHE A 440 -14.80 -6.67 3.88
CA PHE A 440 -15.00 -7.88 3.08
C PHE A 440 -15.14 -7.59 1.59
N TYR A 441 -15.82 -6.51 1.20
CA TYR A 441 -15.86 -6.03 -0.19
C TYR A 441 -14.45 -5.79 -0.74
N ASN A 442 -13.60 -5.07 0.01
CA ASN A 442 -12.20 -4.85 -0.36
C ASN A 442 -11.36 -6.14 -0.34
N THR A 443 -11.65 -7.07 0.57
CA THR A 443 -11.02 -8.41 0.56
C THR A 443 -11.36 -9.16 -0.73
N TYR A 444 -12.60 -9.08 -1.22
CA TYR A 444 -13.02 -9.75 -2.45
C TYR A 444 -12.41 -9.12 -3.72
N LYS A 445 -12.27 -7.79 -3.76
CA LYS A 445 -11.48 -7.10 -4.81
C LYS A 445 -10.02 -7.55 -4.83
N ASN A 446 -9.40 -7.72 -3.66
CA ASN A 446 -8.04 -8.26 -3.60
C ASN A 446 -7.99 -9.72 -4.06
N TYR A 447 -9.03 -10.52 -3.80
CA TYR A 447 -9.10 -11.91 -4.24
C TYR A 447 -9.11 -11.99 -5.77
N GLN A 448 -9.95 -11.16 -6.42
CA GLN A 448 -9.95 -10.99 -7.87
C GLN A 448 -8.54 -10.71 -8.42
N TYR A 449 -7.80 -9.79 -7.79
CA TYR A 449 -6.44 -9.43 -8.20
C TYR A 449 -5.44 -10.60 -8.14
N PHE A 450 -5.59 -11.52 -7.19
CA PHE A 450 -4.68 -12.67 -7.03
C PHE A 450 -5.07 -13.90 -7.84
N LEU A 451 -6.26 -13.91 -8.46
CA LEU A 451 -6.65 -14.98 -9.36
C LEU A 451 -5.75 -15.00 -10.61
N LYS A 452 -5.58 -16.20 -11.17
CA LYS A 452 -4.79 -16.41 -12.40
C LYS A 452 -5.65 -16.69 -13.63
N ASP A 453 -6.84 -17.26 -13.41
CA ASP A 453 -7.78 -17.62 -14.47
C ASP A 453 -8.58 -16.39 -14.90
N SER A 454 -8.43 -15.99 -16.17
CA SER A 454 -9.09 -14.82 -16.74
C SER A 454 -10.63 -14.90 -16.78
N LEU A 455 -11.19 -16.09 -16.98
CA LEU A 455 -12.66 -16.27 -16.97
C LEU A 455 -13.17 -16.11 -15.55
N LYS A 456 -12.45 -16.68 -14.58
CA LYS A 456 -12.79 -16.55 -13.17
C LYS A 456 -12.68 -15.11 -12.68
N ILE A 457 -11.64 -14.38 -13.10
CA ILE A 457 -11.47 -12.95 -12.80
C ILE A 457 -12.70 -12.15 -13.26
N LYS A 458 -13.18 -12.37 -14.49
CA LYS A 458 -14.38 -11.70 -15.03
C LYS A 458 -15.65 -12.08 -14.27
N ASN A 459 -15.83 -13.35 -13.90
CA ASN A 459 -16.99 -13.78 -13.11
C ASN A 459 -17.01 -13.10 -11.73
N VAL A 460 -15.86 -13.07 -11.04
CA VAL A 460 -15.70 -12.39 -9.76
C VAL A 460 -15.95 -10.87 -9.90
N GLU A 461 -15.48 -10.25 -10.99
CA GLU A 461 -15.77 -8.84 -11.30
C GLU A 461 -17.27 -8.56 -11.33
N ASN A 462 -18.02 -9.38 -12.07
CA ASN A 462 -19.48 -9.24 -12.17
C ASN A 462 -20.16 -9.46 -10.81
N ASN A 463 -19.67 -10.40 -10.01
CA ASN A 463 -20.19 -10.64 -8.65
C ASN A 463 -19.90 -9.46 -7.71
N ILE A 464 -18.73 -8.83 -7.82
CA ILE A 464 -18.39 -7.61 -7.07
C ILE A 464 -19.35 -6.47 -7.42
N ILE A 465 -19.69 -6.29 -8.70
CA ILE A 465 -20.66 -5.28 -9.13
C ILE A 465 -22.05 -5.55 -8.53
N LYS A 466 -22.50 -6.82 -8.55
CA LYS A 466 -23.79 -7.23 -7.96
C LYS A 466 -23.89 -7.02 -6.45
N LEU A 467 -22.76 -6.87 -5.75
CA LEU A 467 -22.71 -6.61 -4.32
C LEU A 467 -22.96 -5.15 -3.94
N ILE A 468 -22.74 -4.22 -4.87
CA ILE A 468 -22.83 -2.77 -4.63
C ILE A 468 -24.18 -2.35 -4.01
N PRO A 469 -25.34 -2.86 -4.48
CA PRO A 469 -26.64 -2.49 -3.90
C PRO A 469 -26.83 -2.88 -2.43
N PHE A 470 -26.07 -3.85 -1.91
CA PHE A 470 -26.15 -4.32 -0.53
C PHE A 470 -25.21 -3.58 0.44
N LEU A 471 -24.35 -2.71 -0.10
CA LEU A 471 -23.47 -1.87 0.71
C LEU A 471 -24.26 -0.70 1.31
N PRO A 472 -23.88 -0.25 2.51
CA PRO A 472 -24.43 0.97 3.13
C PRO A 472 -24.29 2.19 2.22
N THR A 473 -25.23 3.14 2.33
CA THR A 473 -25.33 4.32 1.46
C THR A 473 -24.03 5.11 1.37
N GLU A 474 -23.34 5.33 2.49
CA GLU A 474 -22.07 6.06 2.59
C GLU A 474 -20.90 5.36 1.86
N ILE A 475 -20.99 4.04 1.64
CA ILE A 475 -20.03 3.27 0.85
C ILE A 475 -20.48 3.21 -0.61
N LYS A 476 -21.75 2.84 -0.84
CA LYS A 476 -22.37 2.65 -2.14
C LYS A 476 -22.25 3.91 -3.01
N SER A 477 -22.60 5.07 -2.46
CA SER A 477 -22.53 6.35 -3.17
C SER A 477 -21.13 6.67 -3.70
N ARG A 478 -20.07 6.30 -2.98
CA ARG A 478 -18.69 6.53 -3.42
C ARG A 478 -18.22 5.57 -4.51
N ILE A 479 -18.84 4.40 -4.62
CA ILE A 479 -18.57 3.44 -5.68
C ILE A 479 -19.31 3.85 -6.96
N GLU A 480 -20.60 4.19 -6.84
CA GLU A 480 -21.45 4.59 -7.96
C GLU A 480 -21.10 5.98 -8.50
N TYR A 481 -20.63 6.87 -7.63
CA TYR A 481 -20.19 8.23 -7.98
C TYR A 481 -18.71 8.41 -7.61
N PRO A 482 -17.77 7.88 -8.43
CA PRO A 482 -16.34 7.91 -8.11
C PRO A 482 -15.77 9.33 -7.96
N ASN A 483 -16.42 10.33 -8.57
CA ASN A 483 -16.04 11.75 -8.51
C ASN A 483 -16.72 12.53 -7.37
N LYS A 484 -17.43 11.86 -6.45
CA LYS A 484 -18.20 12.50 -5.37
C LYS A 484 -17.37 13.48 -4.54
N GLN A 485 -16.15 13.09 -4.16
CA GLN A 485 -15.27 13.98 -3.39
C GLN A 485 -14.91 15.26 -4.15
N LEU A 486 -14.70 15.18 -5.47
CA LEU A 486 -14.46 16.37 -6.29
C LEU A 486 -15.69 17.28 -6.29
N TYR A 487 -16.90 16.74 -6.45
CA TYR A 487 -18.14 17.51 -6.38
C TYR A 487 -18.35 18.17 -5.01
N ASP A 488 -18.05 17.47 -3.91
CA ASP A 488 -18.14 18.03 -2.56
C ASP A 488 -17.13 19.17 -2.36
N LEU A 489 -15.89 18.98 -2.83
CA LEU A 489 -14.83 19.98 -2.77
C LEU A 489 -15.14 21.21 -3.65
N LEU A 490 -15.76 20.99 -4.82
CA LEU A 490 -16.16 22.01 -5.79
C LEU A 490 -17.64 22.42 -5.64
N HIS A 491 -18.28 22.22 -4.49
CA HIS A 491 -19.72 22.46 -4.31
C HIS A 491 -20.20 23.85 -4.76
N LYS A 492 -19.33 24.88 -4.71
CA LYS A 492 -19.62 26.26 -5.16
C LYS A 492 -19.50 26.48 -6.65
N GLU A 493 -18.72 25.64 -7.30
CA GLU A 493 -18.42 25.67 -8.74
C GLU A 493 -19.08 24.47 -9.42
N LYS A 494 -20.07 23.84 -8.74
CA LYS A 494 -20.79 22.67 -9.24
C LYS A 494 -21.46 22.94 -10.58
N LYS A 495 -22.13 24.09 -10.73
CA LYS A 495 -22.75 24.49 -12.02
C LYS A 495 -21.73 24.58 -13.15
N ASP A 496 -20.52 25.06 -12.86
CA ASP A 496 -19.45 25.14 -13.86
C ASP A 496 -18.93 23.73 -14.20
N LEU A 497 -18.77 22.87 -13.19
CA LEU A 497 -18.34 21.47 -13.34
C LEU A 497 -19.37 20.61 -14.08
N ASP A 498 -20.67 20.88 -13.90
CA ASP A 498 -21.78 20.18 -14.56
C ASP A 498 -21.75 20.33 -16.09
N ASN A 499 -20.99 21.28 -16.64
CA ASN A 499 -20.78 21.44 -18.09
C ASN A 499 -19.79 20.40 -18.67
N PHE A 500 -19.18 19.56 -17.82
CA PHE A 500 -18.17 18.60 -18.22
C PHE A 500 -18.58 17.16 -17.89
N GLU A 501 -18.16 16.23 -18.74
CA GLU A 501 -17.99 14.83 -18.39
C GLU A 501 -16.64 14.66 -17.68
N ILE A 502 -16.65 14.05 -16.50
CA ILE A 502 -15.44 13.81 -15.70
C ILE A 502 -14.95 12.39 -16.01
N ILE A 503 -13.87 12.27 -16.78
CA ILE A 503 -13.24 10.99 -17.13
C ILE A 503 -12.62 10.36 -15.88
N SER A 504 -11.90 11.17 -15.10
CA SER A 504 -11.25 10.75 -13.88
C SER A 504 -11.07 11.93 -12.94
N SER A 505 -11.09 11.68 -11.64
CA SER A 505 -10.69 12.69 -10.66
C SER A 505 -10.04 12.06 -9.44
N TYR A 506 -9.16 12.80 -8.78
CA TYR A 506 -8.65 12.40 -7.47
C TYR A 506 -8.25 13.62 -6.66
N VAL A 507 -8.34 13.50 -5.34
CA VAL A 507 -7.87 14.50 -4.38
C VAL A 507 -6.70 13.88 -3.62
N ALA A 508 -5.56 14.56 -3.64
CA ALA A 508 -4.35 14.06 -3.02
C ALA A 508 -3.36 15.18 -2.71
N ASN A 509 -2.40 14.87 -1.85
CA ASN A 509 -1.17 15.64 -1.79
C ASN A 509 -0.27 15.23 -2.96
N ILE A 510 -0.16 16.08 -3.96
CA ILE A 510 0.71 15.82 -5.12
C ILE A 510 2.03 16.53 -4.88
N SER A 511 3.11 15.77 -5.02
CA SER A 511 4.46 16.31 -5.18
C SER A 511 5.00 15.84 -6.53
N SER A 512 5.02 16.73 -7.52
CA SER A 512 5.44 16.49 -8.89
C SER A 512 6.45 17.54 -9.37
N TYR A 513 6.91 17.40 -10.61
CA TYR A 513 7.80 18.38 -11.26
C TYR A 513 7.17 19.77 -11.39
N SER A 514 5.83 19.86 -11.46
CA SER A 514 5.11 21.13 -11.67
C SER A 514 4.45 21.70 -10.43
N TYR A 515 4.33 20.91 -9.35
CA TYR A 515 3.51 21.29 -8.20
C TYR A 515 3.87 20.52 -6.92
N SER A 516 3.65 21.14 -5.76
CA SER A 516 3.72 20.47 -4.46
C SER A 516 2.60 20.99 -3.54
N GLY A 517 1.82 20.07 -2.95
CA GLY A 517 0.81 20.37 -1.93
C GLY A 517 -0.51 19.63 -2.13
N ASP A 518 -1.49 19.93 -1.28
CA ASP A 518 -2.85 19.41 -1.41
C ASP A 518 -3.54 20.01 -2.64
N CYS A 519 -4.04 19.15 -3.51
CA CYS A 519 -4.74 19.51 -4.73
C CYS A 519 -5.81 18.51 -5.09
N TRP A 520 -6.68 18.92 -5.99
CA TRP A 520 -7.48 18.02 -6.79
C TRP A 520 -6.97 18.03 -8.22
N THR A 521 -7.20 16.92 -8.90
CA THR A 521 -6.97 16.77 -10.33
C THR A 521 -8.19 16.18 -10.99
N ALA A 522 -8.44 16.58 -12.22
CA ALA A 522 -9.53 16.02 -13.00
C ALA A 522 -9.19 16.04 -14.49
N GLU A 523 -9.58 14.98 -15.19
CA GLU A 523 -9.65 14.95 -16.64
C GLU A 523 -11.09 15.24 -17.06
N LEU A 524 -11.30 16.40 -17.69
CA LEU A 524 -12.60 16.92 -18.05
C LEU A 524 -12.78 16.97 -19.57
N VAL A 525 -13.96 16.63 -20.04
CA VAL A 525 -14.38 16.80 -21.44
C VAL A 525 -15.64 17.65 -21.46
N GLU A 526 -15.71 18.61 -22.37
CA GLU A 526 -16.94 19.38 -22.56
C GLU A 526 -18.07 18.45 -23.01
N LYS A 527 -19.23 18.55 -22.35
CA LYS A 527 -20.44 17.90 -22.84
C LYS A 527 -20.74 18.40 -24.26
N ASP A 528 -21.32 17.51 -25.08
CA ASP A 528 -21.67 17.78 -26.48
C ASP A 528 -20.48 18.10 -27.41
N SER A 529 -19.25 17.78 -26.99
CA SER A 529 -18.05 17.88 -27.81
C SER A 529 -17.70 16.55 -28.50
N ASN A 530 -16.76 16.59 -29.45
CA ASN A 530 -16.25 15.38 -30.14
C ASN A 530 -15.32 14.50 -29.27
N ASN A 531 -15.19 14.81 -27.97
CA ASN A 531 -14.35 14.10 -27.00
C ASN A 531 -12.86 13.94 -27.39
N LYS A 532 -12.35 14.76 -28.33
CA LYS A 532 -10.94 14.78 -28.75
C LYS A 532 -10.06 15.66 -27.87
N ILE A 533 -10.62 16.69 -27.25
CA ILE A 533 -9.91 17.59 -26.33
C ILE A 533 -10.29 17.22 -24.90
N ILE A 534 -9.28 16.88 -24.10
CA ILE A 534 -9.40 16.58 -22.68
C ILE A 534 -8.65 17.66 -21.90
N TYR A 535 -9.28 18.26 -20.91
CA TYR A 535 -8.64 19.20 -20.02
C TYR A 535 -8.14 18.46 -18.78
N ASP A 536 -6.83 18.32 -18.65
CA ASP A 536 -6.21 17.73 -17.46
C ASP A 536 -5.80 18.85 -16.51
N LEU A 537 -6.61 18.98 -15.45
CA LEU A 537 -6.49 20.03 -14.46
C LEU A 537 -5.73 19.52 -13.24
N THR A 538 -4.84 20.35 -12.71
CA THR A 538 -4.20 20.17 -11.39
C THR A 538 -4.29 21.46 -10.60
N MET A 539 -5.02 21.45 -9.48
CA MET A 539 -5.51 22.68 -8.85
C MET A 539 -5.31 22.66 -7.34
N SER A 540 -4.70 23.70 -6.79
CA SER A 540 -4.43 23.82 -5.35
C SER A 540 -5.70 24.00 -4.54
N ASN A 541 -5.76 23.37 -3.36
CA ASN A 541 -6.94 23.44 -2.48
C ASN A 541 -6.99 24.70 -1.59
N GLY A 542 -5.92 25.51 -1.51
CA GLY A 542 -5.74 26.50 -0.43
C GLY A 542 -5.80 27.96 -0.84
N LYS A 543 -6.95 28.65 -0.63
CA LYS A 543 -7.07 29.93 0.13
C LYS A 543 -8.42 30.63 0.01
N LYS A 544 -9.04 30.76 -1.16
CA LYS A 544 -10.28 31.58 -1.33
C LYS A 544 -11.25 31.12 -2.43
N THR A 545 -10.86 30.19 -3.29
CA THR A 545 -11.69 29.57 -4.33
C THR A 545 -11.03 28.27 -4.74
N THR A 546 -11.83 27.28 -5.11
CA THR A 546 -11.35 25.98 -5.54
C THR A 546 -11.24 26.02 -7.06
N PRO A 547 -10.06 26.23 -7.67
CA PRO A 547 -9.91 27.13 -8.82
C PRO A 547 -10.35 26.58 -10.19
N LEU A 548 -11.49 25.90 -10.30
CA LEU A 548 -12.08 25.54 -11.59
C LEU A 548 -12.36 26.82 -12.39
N LYS A 549 -12.88 27.88 -11.77
CA LYS A 549 -13.10 29.20 -12.39
C LYS A 549 -11.87 29.79 -13.08
N ASN A 550 -10.66 29.57 -12.56
CA ASN A 550 -9.44 30.03 -13.23
C ASN A 550 -9.23 29.34 -14.57
N PHE A 551 -9.58 28.06 -14.65
CA PHE A 551 -9.59 27.32 -15.90
C PHE A 551 -10.73 27.80 -16.79
N ILE A 552 -11.97 27.93 -16.27
CA ILE A 552 -13.12 28.42 -17.04
C ILE A 552 -12.82 29.74 -17.75
N TYR A 553 -12.23 30.71 -17.04
CA TYR A 553 -11.84 32.01 -17.62
C TYR A 553 -10.86 31.90 -18.79
N LYS A 554 -10.02 30.85 -18.82
CA LYS A 554 -9.00 30.64 -19.87
C LYS A 554 -9.38 29.58 -20.90
N LYS A 555 -10.43 28.79 -20.65
CA LYS A 555 -10.81 27.62 -21.43
C LYS A 555 -10.97 27.95 -22.90
N GLU A 556 -11.81 28.93 -23.23
CA GLU A 556 -12.08 29.31 -24.63
C GLU A 556 -10.82 29.76 -25.37
N LYS A 557 -9.95 30.53 -24.72
CA LYS A 557 -8.67 30.94 -25.30
C LYS A 557 -7.76 29.75 -25.56
N LEU A 558 -7.67 28.79 -24.64
CA LEU A 558 -6.84 27.60 -24.79
C LEU A 558 -7.40 26.69 -25.91
N LYS A 559 -8.71 26.47 -25.90
CA LYS A 559 -9.44 25.68 -26.88
C LYS A 559 -9.25 26.25 -28.28
N SER A 560 -9.53 27.55 -28.47
CA SER A 560 -9.37 28.23 -29.76
C SER A 560 -7.94 28.12 -30.31
N ARG A 561 -6.91 28.29 -29.47
CA ARG A 561 -5.51 28.15 -29.92
C ARG A 561 -5.16 26.75 -30.39
N VAL A 562 -5.76 25.72 -29.79
CA VAL A 562 -5.54 24.33 -30.19
C VAL A 562 -6.36 23.98 -31.44
N GLU A 563 -7.64 24.37 -31.47
CA GLU A 563 -8.56 24.11 -32.59
C GLU A 563 -8.11 24.82 -33.88
N ASN A 564 -7.58 26.03 -33.76
CA ASN A 564 -7.13 26.81 -34.91
C ASN A 564 -5.73 26.45 -35.40
N HIS A 565 -5.00 25.56 -34.73
CA HIS A 565 -3.62 25.21 -35.12
C HIS A 565 -3.62 24.09 -36.17
N PRO A 566 -3.27 24.37 -37.45
CA PRO A 566 -3.47 23.43 -38.55
C PRO A 566 -2.74 22.10 -38.36
N PHE A 567 -1.45 22.16 -38.00
CA PHE A 567 -0.66 20.95 -37.77
C PHE A 567 -1.16 20.09 -36.60
N LEU A 568 -1.65 20.70 -35.50
CA LEU A 568 -2.24 19.93 -34.41
C LEU A 568 -3.53 19.24 -34.86
N GLN A 569 -4.37 19.91 -35.65
CA GLN A 569 -5.58 19.31 -36.21
C GLN A 569 -5.25 18.17 -37.17
N GLU A 570 -4.20 18.29 -37.98
CA GLU A 570 -3.72 17.21 -38.83
C GLU A 570 -3.29 15.99 -38.00
N ILE A 571 -2.51 16.20 -36.94
CA ILE A 571 -2.11 15.13 -36.01
C ILE A 571 -3.34 14.45 -35.40
N LEU A 572 -4.32 15.22 -34.93
CA LEU A 572 -5.52 14.68 -34.28
C LEU A 572 -6.51 14.02 -35.23
N ASN A 573 -6.51 14.41 -36.50
CA ASN A 573 -7.40 13.84 -37.51
C ASN A 573 -6.79 12.66 -38.26
N LYS A 574 -5.47 12.45 -38.15
CA LYS A 574 -4.77 11.28 -38.70
C LYS A 574 -5.32 9.95 -38.18
N ASN A 575 -5.77 9.90 -36.92
CA ASN A 575 -6.33 8.70 -36.32
C ASN A 575 -7.45 9.06 -35.33
N LEU A 576 -8.56 8.34 -35.39
CA LEU A 576 -9.73 8.55 -34.53
C LEU A 576 -9.45 8.31 -33.03
N GLU A 577 -8.46 7.46 -32.70
CA GLU A 577 -8.04 7.20 -31.32
C GLU A 577 -7.18 8.33 -30.73
N ASN A 578 -6.69 9.27 -31.57
CA ASN A 578 -5.84 10.34 -31.08
C ASN A 578 -6.65 11.27 -30.16
N LYS A 579 -6.13 11.48 -28.95
CA LYS A 579 -6.72 12.41 -27.98
C LYS A 579 -5.71 13.44 -27.54
N LEU A 580 -6.09 14.71 -27.61
CA LEU A 580 -5.30 15.83 -27.14
C LEU A 580 -5.69 16.16 -25.71
N TYR A 581 -4.68 16.28 -24.85
CA TYR A 581 -4.87 16.68 -23.49
C TYR A 581 -4.18 18.01 -23.22
N ILE A 582 -4.96 18.99 -22.77
CA ILE A 582 -4.48 20.31 -22.35
C ILE A 582 -4.20 20.25 -20.87
N LYS A 583 -2.93 20.29 -20.47
CA LYS A 583 -2.55 20.41 -19.05
C LYS A 583 -2.88 21.82 -18.57
N PHE A 584 -3.48 21.96 -17.41
CA PHE A 584 -3.71 23.25 -16.77
C PHE A 584 -3.46 23.16 -15.27
N THR A 585 -2.57 24.02 -14.76
CA THR A 585 -2.17 24.03 -13.36
C THR A 585 -2.45 25.39 -12.73
N ASN A 586 -3.34 25.42 -11.74
CA ASN A 586 -3.82 26.59 -10.99
C ASN A 586 -4.43 27.72 -11.84
N ASN A 587 -3.61 28.38 -12.65
CA ASN A 587 -4.00 29.53 -13.46
C ASN A 587 -3.30 29.58 -14.83
N LYS A 588 -2.54 28.56 -15.22
CA LYS A 588 -1.82 28.52 -16.50
C LYS A 588 -1.64 27.11 -17.03
N SER A 589 -1.51 26.96 -18.34
CA SER A 589 -1.29 25.66 -18.97
C SER A 589 0.15 25.16 -18.82
N PHE A 590 1.13 26.01 -19.14
CA PHE A 590 2.54 25.70 -18.95
C PHE A 590 3.04 26.19 -17.58
N ALA A 591 3.15 25.27 -16.62
CA ALA A 591 3.73 25.53 -15.29
C ALA A 591 5.16 24.96 -15.20
N ASN A 592 6.16 25.74 -15.63
CA ASN A 592 7.57 25.37 -15.48
C ASN A 592 8.07 25.65 -14.05
N HIS A 593 7.63 24.83 -13.08
CA HIS A 593 8.04 25.00 -11.68
C HIS A 593 9.54 24.69 -11.51
N ARG A 594 10.26 25.59 -10.81
CA ARG A 594 11.72 25.54 -10.60
C ARG A 594 12.53 25.37 -11.89
N ASN A 595 12.01 25.85 -13.02
CA ASN A 595 12.66 25.78 -14.33
C ASN A 595 13.05 24.36 -14.81
N ARG A 596 12.54 23.29 -14.21
CA ARG A 596 13.02 21.92 -14.51
C ARG A 596 12.83 21.48 -15.95
N ILE A 597 11.73 21.84 -16.62
CA ILE A 597 11.50 21.46 -18.02
C ILE A 597 12.54 22.13 -18.92
N THR A 598 12.79 23.42 -18.67
CA THR A 598 13.77 24.20 -19.44
C THR A 598 15.21 23.87 -19.04
N GLU A 599 15.48 23.45 -17.81
CA GLU A 599 16.82 22.98 -17.37
C GLU A 599 17.28 21.74 -18.14
N GLU A 600 16.35 20.87 -18.51
CA GLU A 600 16.65 19.68 -19.31
C GLU A 600 16.82 19.97 -20.80
N MET A 601 16.42 21.16 -21.28
CA MET A 601 16.46 21.55 -22.69
C MET A 601 17.79 22.21 -23.08
N PRO A 602 18.21 22.14 -24.35
CA PRO A 602 19.33 22.92 -24.86
C PRO A 602 19.19 24.42 -24.56
N LYS A 603 20.29 25.07 -24.17
CA LYS A 603 20.30 26.49 -23.76
C LYS A 603 19.93 27.42 -24.92
N GLU A 604 20.29 27.02 -26.14
CA GLU A 604 20.02 27.74 -27.38
C GLU A 604 18.51 27.84 -27.64
N LEU A 605 17.75 26.77 -27.33
CA LEU A 605 16.29 26.77 -27.46
C LEU A 605 15.63 27.56 -26.33
N THR A 606 16.10 27.41 -25.10
CA THR A 606 15.45 28.07 -23.95
C THR A 606 15.67 29.58 -23.91
N SER A 607 16.75 30.08 -24.51
CA SER A 607 17.03 31.51 -24.64
C SER A 607 16.27 32.19 -25.79
N THR A 608 15.80 31.45 -26.78
CA THR A 608 15.17 31.99 -28.01
C THR A 608 13.66 31.84 -28.06
N LEU A 609 13.08 30.89 -27.31
CA LEU A 609 11.66 30.59 -27.35
C LEU A 609 10.87 31.34 -26.28
N ASP A 610 9.73 31.91 -26.66
CA ASP A 610 8.79 32.55 -25.75
C ASP A 610 7.83 31.53 -25.12
N PHE A 611 8.10 31.18 -23.86
CA PHE A 611 7.23 30.31 -23.07
C PHE A 611 6.11 31.06 -22.34
N ASN A 612 6.04 32.39 -22.46
CA ASN A 612 4.93 33.15 -21.89
C ASN A 612 3.63 32.71 -22.56
N ASN A 613 2.59 32.43 -21.77
CA ASN A 613 1.31 31.91 -22.27
C ASN A 613 1.39 30.62 -23.10
N ALA A 614 2.49 29.86 -23.01
CA ALA A 614 2.59 28.57 -23.67
C ALA A 614 1.56 27.57 -23.11
N ILE A 615 1.16 26.63 -23.96
CA ILE A 615 0.22 25.56 -23.63
C ILE A 615 0.99 24.25 -23.55
N SER A 616 0.94 23.60 -22.39
CA SER A 616 1.49 22.25 -22.22
C SER A 616 0.45 21.24 -22.68
N LEU A 617 0.81 20.41 -23.65
CA LEU A 617 -0.08 19.46 -24.30
C LEU A 617 0.52 18.05 -24.24
N TYR A 618 -0.32 17.04 -24.28
CA TYR A 618 0.09 15.70 -24.68
C TYR A 618 -0.94 15.08 -25.60
N ILE A 619 -0.46 14.34 -26.59
CA ILE A 619 -1.34 13.59 -27.49
C ILE A 619 -1.15 12.11 -27.18
N SER A 620 -2.25 11.44 -26.88
CA SER A 620 -2.31 9.99 -26.82
C SER A 620 -2.51 9.46 -28.23
N PHE A 621 -1.69 8.49 -28.61
CA PHE A 621 -1.72 7.76 -29.88
C PHE A 621 -2.06 6.29 -29.62
N PRO A 622 -2.40 5.51 -30.67
CA PRO A 622 -2.59 4.07 -30.57
C PRO A 622 -1.42 3.35 -29.87
N ASN A 623 -1.72 2.21 -29.25
CA ASN A 623 -0.76 1.42 -28.45
C ASN A 623 -0.20 2.16 -27.22
N ARG A 624 -0.99 3.07 -26.63
CA ARG A 624 -0.63 3.83 -25.40
C ARG A 624 0.66 4.64 -25.55
N LYS A 625 0.97 5.08 -26.77
CA LYS A 625 2.06 6.01 -27.03
C LYS A 625 1.61 7.40 -26.62
N HIS A 626 2.33 8.07 -25.74
CA HIS A 626 2.07 9.46 -25.37
C HIS A 626 3.25 10.32 -25.80
N VAL A 627 2.97 11.44 -26.44
CA VAL A 627 3.98 12.44 -26.82
C VAL A 627 3.62 13.76 -26.19
N ARG A 628 4.61 14.39 -25.56
CA ARG A 628 4.45 15.67 -24.90
C ARG A 628 4.87 16.80 -25.83
N PHE A 629 4.03 17.84 -25.90
CA PHE A 629 4.26 19.03 -26.69
C PHE A 629 4.13 20.30 -25.83
N ILE A 630 4.75 21.38 -26.30
CA ILE A 630 4.52 22.75 -25.86
C ILE A 630 4.11 23.57 -27.09
N LEU A 631 2.90 24.10 -27.07
CA LEU A 631 2.46 25.10 -28.04
C LEU A 631 2.86 26.49 -27.51
N LEU A 632 3.87 27.09 -28.13
CA LEU A 632 4.44 28.38 -27.73
C LEU A 632 3.52 29.54 -28.08
N ASN A 633 3.78 30.72 -27.54
CA ASN A 633 3.00 31.94 -27.86
C ASN A 633 3.00 32.28 -29.35
N SER A 634 4.09 31.96 -30.06
CA SER A 634 4.27 32.20 -31.49
C SER A 634 3.58 31.17 -32.41
N ASP A 635 2.69 30.35 -31.85
CA ASP A 635 2.03 29.21 -32.52
C ASP A 635 2.99 28.21 -33.17
N LYS A 636 4.21 28.10 -32.62
CA LYS A 636 5.15 27.02 -32.95
C LYS A 636 4.95 25.89 -31.95
N LEU A 637 5.07 24.65 -32.43
CA LEU A 637 4.89 23.45 -31.63
C LEU A 637 6.24 22.82 -31.33
N LEU A 638 6.59 22.71 -30.05
CA LEU A 638 7.81 22.07 -29.58
C LEU A 638 7.49 20.69 -29.03
N THR A 639 8.15 19.65 -29.51
CA THR A 639 8.11 18.30 -28.91
C THR A 639 9.09 18.25 -27.73
N LEU A 640 8.86 17.36 -26.75
CA LEU A 640 9.78 17.17 -25.60
C LEU A 640 10.32 15.73 -25.45
N GLU A 641 9.45 14.73 -25.60
CA GLU A 641 9.81 13.33 -25.39
C GLU A 641 8.93 12.45 -26.28
N ILE A 642 9.56 11.46 -26.92
CA ILE A 642 8.92 10.57 -27.89
C ILE A 642 9.17 9.10 -27.55
N PRO A 643 8.21 8.20 -27.79
CA PRO A 643 8.43 6.76 -27.71
C PRO A 643 9.43 6.27 -28.76
N LYS A 644 10.12 5.16 -28.48
CA LYS A 644 10.97 4.49 -29.48
C LYS A 644 10.16 4.11 -30.72
N GLY A 645 10.71 4.40 -31.91
CA GLY A 645 10.04 4.10 -33.19
C GLY A 645 8.72 4.88 -33.36
N PHE A 646 8.64 6.09 -32.80
CA PHE A 646 7.55 7.02 -33.04
C PHE A 646 7.80 7.81 -34.33
N GLU A 647 6.75 8.01 -35.12
CA GLU A 647 6.77 8.79 -36.35
C GLU A 647 5.69 9.86 -36.29
N LEU A 648 6.00 11.04 -36.84
CA LEU A 648 5.09 12.18 -36.86
C LEU A 648 4.98 12.73 -38.28
N LEU A 649 3.84 12.53 -38.92
CA LEU A 649 3.46 13.12 -40.23
C LEU A 649 4.63 13.29 -41.22
N GLY A 650 5.30 12.18 -41.58
CA GLY A 650 6.39 12.17 -42.56
C GLY A 650 7.80 12.22 -41.97
N TYR A 651 7.94 12.51 -40.68
CA TYR A 651 9.22 12.45 -39.97
C TYR A 651 9.40 11.13 -39.23
N LYS A 652 10.55 10.49 -39.45
CA LYS A 652 10.94 9.24 -38.79
C LYS A 652 11.49 9.49 -37.38
N PHE A 653 11.57 8.42 -36.58
CA PHE A 653 12.06 8.48 -35.21
C PHE A 653 13.46 9.10 -35.10
N GLU A 654 14.35 8.73 -36.02
CA GLU A 654 15.74 9.20 -36.07
C GLU A 654 15.83 10.70 -36.32
N GLU A 655 14.88 11.26 -37.09
CA GLU A 655 14.78 12.69 -37.38
C GLU A 655 14.20 13.47 -36.20
N LEU A 656 13.28 12.85 -35.44
CA LEU A 656 12.61 13.48 -34.31
C LEU A 656 13.41 13.43 -33.01
N MET A 657 14.25 12.41 -32.83
CA MET A 657 15.03 12.21 -31.61
C MET A 657 16.21 13.19 -31.55
N THR A 658 16.40 13.82 -30.40
CA THR A 658 17.53 14.73 -30.13
C THR A 658 18.54 14.11 -29.18
N GLU A 659 18.09 13.39 -28.14
CA GLU A 659 18.98 12.81 -27.12
C GLU A 659 18.42 11.49 -26.56
N GLU A 660 19.29 10.49 -26.38
CA GLU A 660 18.98 9.25 -25.67
C GLU A 660 19.53 9.32 -24.23
N LYS A 661 18.65 9.26 -23.23
CA LYS A 661 19.02 9.19 -21.80
C LYS A 661 18.81 7.80 -21.25
N LYS A 662 19.90 7.14 -20.85
CA LYS A 662 19.88 5.81 -20.20
C LYS A 662 19.93 5.94 -18.69
N SER A 663 18.98 5.29 -18.02
CA SER A 663 19.00 5.08 -16.57
C SER A 663 19.17 3.59 -16.25
N PHE A 664 19.38 3.26 -14.98
CA PHE A 664 19.49 1.87 -14.53
C PHE A 664 18.26 1.01 -14.85
N LEU A 665 17.07 1.62 -14.98
CA LEU A 665 15.79 0.90 -15.14
C LEU A 665 15.09 1.18 -16.48
N SER A 666 15.45 2.24 -17.19
CA SER A 666 14.75 2.65 -18.41
C SER A 666 15.61 3.52 -19.33
N THR A 667 15.27 3.52 -20.61
CA THR A 667 15.77 4.48 -21.60
C THR A 667 14.65 5.45 -21.96
N SER A 668 14.96 6.75 -21.98
CA SER A 668 14.06 7.81 -22.44
C SER A 668 14.65 8.51 -23.66
N TYR A 669 13.80 8.92 -24.61
CA TYR A 669 14.21 9.55 -25.86
C TYR A 669 13.64 10.96 -25.93
N LYS A 670 14.50 11.95 -25.71
CA LYS A 670 14.12 13.36 -25.76
C LYS A 670 14.05 13.81 -27.21
N SER A 671 13.05 14.61 -27.52
CA SER A 671 12.86 15.25 -28.81
C SER A 671 12.69 16.72 -28.52
N TYR A 672 13.60 17.57 -28.97
CA TYR A 672 13.52 19.03 -28.81
C TYR A 672 13.28 19.68 -30.19
N LYS A 673 12.41 19.06 -30.99
CA LYS A 673 12.09 19.49 -32.36
C LYS A 673 10.96 20.51 -32.38
N LEU A 674 11.15 21.55 -33.17
CA LEU A 674 10.27 22.69 -33.29
C LEU A 674 9.61 22.67 -34.67
N PHE A 675 8.28 22.78 -34.69
CA PHE A 675 7.47 22.81 -35.89
C PHE A 675 6.77 24.16 -36.03
N ASP A 676 6.64 24.64 -37.26
CA ASP A 676 5.73 25.75 -37.57
C ASP A 676 4.26 25.30 -37.58
N ASN A 677 3.35 26.25 -37.82
CA ASN A 677 1.91 25.97 -37.84
C ASN A 677 1.46 25.08 -39.00
N LYS A 678 2.31 24.88 -40.02
CA LYS A 678 2.09 24.00 -41.18
C LYS A 678 2.78 22.63 -41.02
N GLY A 679 3.46 22.39 -39.90
CA GLY A 679 4.11 21.11 -39.63
C GLY A 679 5.51 20.97 -40.20
N LYS A 680 6.12 22.05 -40.72
CA LYS A 680 7.52 22.02 -41.15
C LYS A 680 8.44 22.08 -39.94
N MET A 681 9.33 21.09 -39.82
CA MET A 681 10.39 21.08 -38.79
C MET A 681 11.42 22.19 -39.07
N LEU A 682 11.79 22.94 -38.03
CA LEU A 682 12.62 24.16 -38.12
C LEU A 682 14.07 23.95 -37.65
N ASN A 683 14.38 22.85 -36.97
CA ASN A 683 15.69 22.57 -36.36
C ASN A 683 16.08 21.09 -36.37
#